data_AF-A0A7X7N765-F1
#
_entry.id   AF-A0A7X7N765-F1
#
_cell.length_a   1.000
_cell.length_b   1.000
_cell.length_c   1.000
_cell.angle_alpha   90.00
_cell.angle_beta   90.00
_cell.angle_gamma   90.00
#
_symmetry.space_group_name_H-M   'P 1'
#
loop_
_entity.id
_entity.type
_entity.pdbx_description
1 polymer ?
#
loop_
_entity_poly.entity_id
_entity_poly.type
_entity_poly.pdbx_seq_one_letter_code
_entity_poly.pdbx_strand_id
1 'polypeptide(L)'
;MKHLTILAALLLTASQLHSQQQLPKWDFEDGLQGWTPNGAIEDLRVENGILKGKVIAHDPHIFSPFFKYVPDIHDRITLRIKTTKPGQGQLYYSDNTNPPYKGFTGNRVINFYIDSTDTWQTISFKPYLVSENPLIHFRLDFPNNVEFEVDYLEVVPASSSSVSKKHSWTFVDNKNEEWSLEEKGVLFSPALSLNTKEYDYMIFTLDTPGQAWVEMQFFTDGSGRKTIPLVTSLFDHGEHTYTVQLAGTPFWQGNLKACSIQVTTEYGKPYKLASVQFSKEPWKGNDVAVLFFGAENFPNRINKPNRVLLKLHNLSANPAEVKAKFTLPPKQGSITVDGKATDEVSVVIEGNEVATIPFEIITQEPGMVEPSASLTINNAKTIVRSAKPFQVTVPPVVKSDYIPEPVPAKTDYLIGSYYYPGYGTNYQWQQMALFAPQTKPVLGYYDEGNPECIDWQIKWALEHGVNFFLVDWYWQAGIARNMHWLKGFYQAKFKSAFKWAIMWANHNAPKTHSREDWINVVNFWLDNYLKTPEYLTLHGKPVVFMWNTRNIISDLGGIEPASELFKLADNMAADAGLPGIHFYALNSGATETLVKMGYKGLTSYHWWANASLTSQNQKFYSYQAVVDKAPPAWNRMQDDAKRYDLEFIPVGDTGWDARPRHNLNTFVIYDRTPQLFKKHLQDLKEYMDRNNQKIAVLGPWNEWTEGSYIEPCSEWGFEMVRAIRDVFCKETTPSSDLSPTDIGRGPYDFELDLHLMKLTEWNFEKEQALFGWRRLMNLENMTLTQSGLEFDTITRDAALLSAPLSLKAKDYSALEVEMSVSPAASDDSQVVAAFWATAASPITGQSTSTVKLKQTADMVKYIIPLEGHPLWRGKVVQLRFDPNQQGGVHVVIKSIKLVEK
;
A
#
# COMPACT_ATOMS: atom_id res chain seq x y z
N MET A 1 -12.17 -67.91 -0.43
CA MET A 1 -12.89 -67.73 0.86
C MET A 1 -11.86 -67.45 1.95
N LYS A 2 -12.11 -66.43 2.79
CA LYS A 2 -11.21 -65.79 3.78
C LYS A 2 -10.25 -64.72 3.22
N HIS A 3 -10.77 -63.58 2.78
CA HIS A 3 -10.13 -62.24 2.84
C HIS A 3 -11.15 -61.15 2.45
N LEU A 4 -12.37 -61.23 2.98
CA LEU A 4 -13.45 -60.27 2.68
C LEU A 4 -14.38 -60.11 3.88
N THR A 5 -13.82 -59.74 5.03
CA THR A 5 -14.57 -59.29 6.22
C THR A 5 -13.56 -58.57 7.11
N ILE A 6 -13.91 -57.38 7.62
CA ILE A 6 -13.06 -56.39 8.30
C ILE A 6 -12.41 -55.36 7.34
N LEU A 7 -13.24 -54.67 6.55
CA LEU A 7 -12.96 -53.31 6.04
C LEU A 7 -14.28 -52.54 5.89
N ALA A 8 -15.16 -52.69 6.88
CA ALA A 8 -16.50 -52.12 6.91
C ALA A 8 -16.86 -51.50 8.28
N ALA A 9 -15.87 -51.10 9.07
CA ALA A 9 -16.10 -50.31 10.27
C ALA A 9 -15.06 -49.19 10.32
N LEU A 10 -15.54 -47.95 10.44
CA LEU A 10 -14.81 -46.67 10.56
C LEU A 10 -14.42 -45.97 9.26
N LEU A 11 -15.40 -45.75 8.37
CA LEU A 11 -15.48 -44.48 7.64
C LEU A 11 -16.45 -43.58 8.42
N LEU A 12 -15.99 -43.08 9.58
CA LEU A 12 -16.63 -41.92 10.20
C LEU A 12 -16.27 -40.71 9.33
N THR A 13 -17.26 -39.93 8.91
CA THR A 13 -17.00 -38.64 8.26
C THR A 13 -16.29 -37.72 9.27
N ALA A 14 -15.48 -36.76 8.82
CA ALA A 14 -14.83 -35.78 9.71
C ALA A 14 -15.85 -35.10 10.67
N SER A 15 -17.09 -34.91 10.20
CA SER A 15 -18.21 -34.42 11.02
C SER A 15 -18.64 -35.36 12.16
N GLN A 16 -18.49 -36.68 12.03
CA GLN A 16 -18.77 -37.64 13.11
C GLN A 16 -17.60 -37.77 14.10
N LEU A 17 -16.38 -37.45 13.70
CA LEU A 17 -15.23 -37.29 14.60
C LEU A 17 -15.31 -35.99 15.41
N HIS A 18 -15.79 -34.90 14.81
CA HIS A 18 -15.95 -33.60 15.47
C HIS A 18 -16.98 -33.63 16.60
N SER A 19 -18.11 -34.33 16.43
CA SER A 19 -19.19 -34.38 17.44
C SER A 19 -18.87 -35.18 18.70
N GLN A 20 -17.74 -35.92 18.73
CA GLN A 20 -17.26 -36.68 19.90
C GLN A 20 -15.97 -36.13 20.50
N GLN A 21 -15.43 -35.03 19.96
CA GLN A 21 -14.19 -34.43 20.44
C GLN A 21 -14.41 -33.62 21.73
N GLN A 22 -13.59 -33.87 22.76
CA GLN A 22 -13.51 -32.98 23.90
C GLN A 22 -12.80 -31.70 23.47
N LEU A 23 -13.50 -30.57 23.55
CA LEU A 23 -12.97 -29.27 23.15
C LEU A 23 -12.11 -28.66 24.26
N PRO A 24 -10.98 -28.00 23.92
CA PRO A 24 -10.14 -27.34 24.91
C PRO A 24 -10.90 -26.25 25.68
N LYS A 25 -10.80 -26.30 27.01
CA LYS A 25 -11.33 -25.29 27.92
C LYS A 25 -10.41 -25.13 29.10
N TRP A 26 -10.15 -23.89 29.47
CA TRP A 26 -9.44 -23.49 30.67
C TRP A 26 -10.24 -22.40 31.37
N ASP A 27 -10.82 -22.74 32.51
CA ASP A 27 -11.58 -21.85 33.40
C ASP A 27 -10.83 -21.53 34.71
N PHE A 28 -9.63 -22.09 34.87
CA PHE A 28 -8.71 -21.83 35.98
C PHE A 28 -9.30 -22.08 37.39
N GLU A 29 -10.42 -22.80 37.53
CA GLU A 29 -10.98 -23.19 38.83
C GLU A 29 -10.00 -24.13 39.59
N ASP A 30 -9.28 -24.97 38.85
CA ASP A 30 -8.31 -25.94 39.37
C ASP A 30 -6.85 -25.47 39.17
N GLY A 31 -6.56 -24.21 39.51
CA GLY A 31 -5.21 -23.63 39.42
C GLY A 31 -4.76 -23.36 37.99
N LEU A 32 -3.43 -23.38 37.73
CA LEU A 32 -2.87 -22.96 36.43
C LEU A 32 -3.29 -23.84 35.24
N GLN A 33 -3.86 -25.03 35.47
CA GLN A 33 -4.28 -25.98 34.43
C GLN A 33 -3.20 -26.22 33.34
N GLY A 34 -1.93 -26.23 33.75
CA GLY A 34 -0.78 -26.51 32.88
C GLY A 34 -0.26 -25.32 32.06
N TRP A 35 -0.82 -24.11 32.22
CA TRP A 35 -0.29 -22.91 31.59
C TRP A 35 1.05 -22.50 32.20
N THR A 36 1.99 -22.07 31.36
CA THR A 36 3.35 -21.69 31.78
C THR A 36 3.80 -20.35 31.18
N PRO A 37 4.47 -19.48 31.95
CA PRO A 37 4.95 -18.19 31.45
C PRO A 37 6.27 -18.30 30.69
N ASN A 38 6.52 -17.34 29.80
CA ASN A 38 7.87 -17.05 29.33
C ASN A 38 8.62 -16.11 30.30
N GLY A 39 9.85 -15.72 29.94
CA GLY A 39 10.67 -14.83 30.77
C GLY A 39 10.21 -13.37 30.86
N ALA A 40 9.10 -13.02 30.21
CA ALA A 40 8.54 -11.66 30.22
C ALA A 40 7.28 -11.52 31.10
N ILE A 41 6.85 -12.60 31.75
CA ILE A 41 5.73 -12.62 32.70
C ILE A 41 6.23 -13.00 34.10
N GLU A 42 5.95 -12.14 35.08
CA GLU A 42 6.13 -12.41 36.52
C GLU A 42 4.80 -12.71 37.20
N ASP A 43 4.88 -13.36 38.38
CA ASP A 43 3.76 -13.61 39.29
C ASP A 43 2.55 -14.32 38.66
N LEU A 44 2.79 -15.20 37.68
CA LEU A 44 1.72 -16.01 37.09
C LEU A 44 1.12 -16.94 38.15
N ARG A 45 -0.14 -16.70 38.50
CA ARG A 45 -0.85 -17.43 39.56
C ARG A 45 -2.33 -17.49 39.28
N VAL A 46 -3.03 -18.36 40.00
CA VAL A 46 -4.50 -18.38 40.02
C VAL A 46 -4.99 -17.95 41.40
N GLU A 47 -5.98 -17.07 41.41
CA GLU A 47 -6.64 -16.58 42.62
C GLU A 47 -8.14 -16.50 42.38
N ASN A 48 -8.93 -17.27 43.14
CA ASN A 48 -10.40 -17.35 43.02
C ASN A 48 -10.89 -17.67 41.59
N GLY A 49 -10.29 -18.69 40.94
CA GLY A 49 -10.65 -19.08 39.58
C GLY A 49 -10.12 -18.15 38.48
N ILE A 50 -9.31 -17.14 38.82
CA ILE A 50 -8.79 -16.16 37.85
C ILE A 50 -7.29 -16.30 37.69
N LEU A 51 -6.82 -16.49 36.45
CA LEU A 51 -5.40 -16.45 36.10
C LEU A 51 -4.89 -15.00 36.08
N LYS A 52 -3.85 -14.69 36.85
CA LYS A 52 -3.27 -13.35 36.96
C LYS A 52 -1.78 -13.37 36.64
N GLY A 53 -1.25 -12.30 36.06
CA GLY A 53 0.18 -12.12 35.83
C GLY A 53 0.57 -10.68 35.50
N LYS A 54 1.88 -10.40 35.57
CA LYS A 54 2.44 -9.08 35.31
C LYS A 54 3.45 -9.11 34.16
N VAL A 55 3.26 -8.23 33.18
CA VAL A 55 4.18 -8.06 32.06
C VAL A 55 5.36 -7.18 32.47
N ILE A 56 6.57 -7.72 32.35
CA ILE A 56 7.81 -7.03 32.76
C ILE A 56 8.82 -6.81 31.63
N ALA A 57 8.65 -7.47 30.49
CA ALA A 57 9.56 -7.34 29.35
C ALA A 57 8.80 -7.48 28.02
N HIS A 58 9.54 -7.38 26.91
CA HIS A 58 9.00 -7.53 25.55
C HIS A 58 8.66 -8.99 25.21
N ASP A 59 7.76 -9.16 24.24
CA ASP A 59 7.20 -10.45 23.82
C ASP A 59 6.51 -11.24 24.96
N PRO A 60 5.63 -10.62 25.78
CA PRO A 60 5.03 -11.27 26.95
C PRO A 60 3.99 -12.30 26.57
N HIS A 61 4.24 -13.58 26.91
CA HIS A 61 3.31 -14.66 26.57
C HIS A 61 3.31 -15.83 27.55
N ILE A 62 2.21 -16.57 27.52
CA ILE A 62 2.03 -17.85 28.22
C ILE A 62 1.74 -18.98 27.22
N PHE A 63 2.18 -20.20 27.54
CA PHE A 63 1.92 -21.41 26.74
C PHE A 63 0.84 -22.26 27.40
N SER A 64 -0.10 -22.76 26.60
CA SER A 64 -1.08 -23.73 27.06
C SER A 64 -0.41 -25.09 27.34
N PRO A 65 -1.05 -25.99 28.11
CA PRO A 65 -0.71 -27.41 28.05
C PRO A 65 -0.96 -27.97 26.64
N PHE A 66 -0.41 -29.15 26.37
CA PHE A 66 -0.74 -29.87 25.14
C PHE A 66 -2.18 -30.40 25.18
N PHE A 67 -2.88 -30.28 24.07
CA PHE A 67 -4.23 -30.80 23.84
C PHE A 67 -4.32 -31.46 22.46
N LYS A 68 -5.51 -31.93 22.08
CA LYS A 68 -5.79 -32.39 20.72
C LYS A 68 -7.13 -31.84 20.27
N TYR A 69 -7.11 -30.91 19.32
CA TYR A 69 -8.29 -30.22 18.81
C TYR A 69 -8.25 -30.22 17.28
N VAL A 70 -9.24 -30.79 16.59
CA VAL A 70 -9.35 -30.68 15.13
C VAL A 70 -10.24 -29.48 14.86
N PRO A 71 -9.73 -28.38 14.27
CA PRO A 71 -10.55 -27.19 14.08
C PRO A 71 -11.64 -27.38 13.05
N ASP A 72 -12.87 -26.96 13.37
CA ASP A 72 -13.88 -26.64 12.38
C ASP A 72 -13.90 -25.13 12.14
N ILE A 73 -14.09 -24.72 10.89
CA ILE A 73 -14.12 -23.30 10.49
C ILE A 73 -15.26 -22.50 11.15
N HIS A 74 -16.29 -23.18 11.64
CA HIS A 74 -17.42 -22.57 12.34
C HIS A 74 -17.26 -22.57 13.87
N ASP A 75 -16.26 -23.26 14.42
CA ASP A 75 -15.93 -23.18 15.84
C ASP A 75 -15.53 -21.75 16.23
N ARG A 76 -15.69 -21.40 17.51
CA ARG A 76 -15.25 -20.13 18.08
C ARG A 76 -14.27 -20.40 19.21
N ILE A 77 -13.27 -19.55 19.33
CA ILE A 77 -12.44 -19.45 20.53
C ILE A 77 -12.91 -18.21 21.28
N THR A 78 -13.20 -18.35 22.56
CA THR A 78 -13.63 -17.26 23.44
C THR A 78 -12.60 -17.08 24.54
N LEU A 79 -12.21 -15.82 24.78
CA LEU A 79 -11.28 -15.38 25.81
C LEU A 79 -11.95 -14.30 26.65
N ARG A 80 -12.08 -14.52 27.95
CA ARG A 80 -12.54 -13.48 28.88
C ARG A 80 -11.35 -12.93 29.65
N ILE A 81 -11.03 -11.67 29.40
CA ILE A 81 -9.77 -11.03 29.83
C ILE A 81 -10.02 -9.63 30.37
N LYS A 82 -9.10 -9.16 31.22
CA LYS A 82 -9.02 -7.80 31.76
C LYS A 82 -7.54 -7.40 31.87
N THR A 83 -7.21 -6.15 31.59
CA THR A 83 -5.85 -5.61 31.76
C THR A 83 -5.88 -4.19 32.35
N THR A 84 -4.75 -3.76 32.92
CA THR A 84 -4.62 -2.41 33.50
C THR A 84 -4.42 -1.30 32.46
N LYS A 85 -4.09 -1.65 31.20
CA LYS A 85 -4.00 -0.72 30.07
C LYS A 85 -4.58 -1.36 28.80
N PRO A 86 -5.16 -0.57 27.88
CA PRO A 86 -5.59 -1.08 26.59
C PRO A 86 -4.39 -1.47 25.74
N GLY A 87 -4.59 -2.39 24.80
CA GLY A 87 -3.53 -2.79 23.89
C GLY A 87 -3.86 -4.03 23.06
N GLN A 88 -2.93 -4.38 22.18
CA GLN A 88 -3.07 -5.55 21.33
C GLN A 88 -2.58 -6.81 22.06
N GLY A 89 -3.38 -7.87 22.02
CA GLY A 89 -2.99 -9.23 22.38
C GLY A 89 -3.01 -10.15 21.15
N GLN A 90 -2.41 -11.33 21.27
CA GLN A 90 -2.33 -12.29 20.17
C GLN A 90 -2.54 -13.72 20.69
N LEU A 91 -3.23 -14.55 19.92
CA LEU A 91 -3.32 -16.00 20.16
C LEU A 91 -2.65 -16.74 19.00
N TYR A 92 -1.48 -17.31 19.28
CA TYR A 92 -0.78 -18.23 18.39
C TYR A 92 -1.25 -19.67 18.61
N TYR A 93 -1.21 -20.47 17.55
CA TYR A 93 -1.58 -21.88 17.60
C TYR A 93 -0.65 -22.73 16.72
N SER A 94 -0.46 -24.00 17.08
CA SER A 94 0.31 -24.93 16.26
C SER A 94 -0.22 -26.37 16.32
N ASP A 95 0.09 -27.12 15.26
CA ASP A 95 -0.12 -28.57 15.09
C ASP A 95 1.19 -29.37 15.29
N ASN A 96 2.32 -28.70 15.58
CA ASN A 96 3.62 -29.33 15.76
C ASN A 96 4.48 -28.55 16.78
N THR A 97 5.64 -29.09 17.14
CA THR A 97 6.58 -28.46 18.08
C THR A 97 7.95 -28.17 17.46
N ASN A 98 8.03 -28.10 16.13
CA ASN A 98 9.30 -27.99 15.42
C ASN A 98 10.04 -26.69 15.75
N PRO A 99 11.38 -26.72 15.88
CA PRO A 99 12.17 -25.51 16.04
C PRO A 99 12.27 -24.71 14.73
N PRO A 100 12.52 -23.38 14.79
CA PRO A 100 12.54 -22.53 15.99
C PRO A 100 11.11 -22.21 16.47
N TYR A 101 10.96 -21.84 17.76
CA TYR A 101 9.70 -21.37 18.37
C TYR A 101 8.61 -22.42 18.64
N LYS A 102 8.97 -23.70 18.83
CA LYS A 102 8.02 -24.78 19.18
C LYS A 102 6.84 -24.87 18.21
N GLY A 103 7.06 -24.64 16.92
CA GLY A 103 6.04 -24.75 15.87
C GLY A 103 5.15 -23.52 15.70
N PHE A 104 5.30 -22.46 16.49
CA PHE A 104 4.56 -21.21 16.29
C PHE A 104 5.16 -20.38 15.15
N THR A 105 4.30 -19.86 14.28
CA THR A 105 4.70 -19.10 13.11
C THR A 105 3.84 -17.82 12.98
N GLY A 106 4.42 -16.77 12.40
CA GLY A 106 3.73 -15.46 12.26
C GLY A 106 2.48 -15.47 11.37
N ASN A 107 2.24 -16.54 10.61
CA ASN A 107 1.02 -16.75 9.81
C ASN A 107 -0.06 -17.57 10.52
N ARG A 108 0.18 -18.04 11.75
CA ARG A 108 -0.74 -18.84 12.57
C ARG A 108 -1.05 -18.12 13.89
N VAL A 109 -1.64 -16.94 13.75
CA VAL A 109 -1.92 -16.02 14.86
C VAL A 109 -3.27 -15.34 14.67
N ILE A 110 -3.97 -15.13 15.78
CA ILE A 110 -5.20 -14.33 15.86
C ILE A 110 -4.86 -13.08 16.66
N ASN A 111 -4.97 -11.91 16.04
CA ASN A 111 -4.79 -10.64 16.75
C ASN A 111 -6.13 -10.19 17.34
N PHE A 112 -6.10 -9.70 18.58
CA PHE A 112 -7.25 -9.08 19.23
C PHE A 112 -6.82 -7.80 19.96
N TYR A 113 -7.78 -6.92 20.24
CA TYR A 113 -7.52 -5.69 20.98
C TYR A 113 -8.35 -5.67 22.26
N ILE A 114 -7.73 -5.17 23.31
CA ILE A 114 -8.31 -4.98 24.64
C ILE A 114 -8.62 -3.49 24.76
N ASP A 115 -9.89 -3.13 24.71
CA ASP A 115 -10.33 -1.73 24.56
C ASP A 115 -10.40 -0.95 25.87
N SER A 116 -10.53 -1.64 27.00
CA SER A 116 -10.85 -1.04 28.30
C SER A 116 -9.85 -1.42 29.39
N THR A 117 -9.66 -0.51 30.35
CA THR A 117 -8.84 -0.74 31.55
C THR A 117 -9.72 -1.21 32.69
N ASP A 118 -9.29 -2.26 33.38
CA ASP A 118 -9.90 -2.74 34.62
C ASP A 118 -11.37 -3.20 34.51
N THR A 119 -11.85 -3.50 33.30
CA THR A 119 -13.16 -4.11 33.07
C THR A 119 -13.04 -5.43 32.31
N TRP A 120 -13.85 -6.41 32.70
CA TRP A 120 -13.94 -7.70 32.00
C TRP A 120 -14.53 -7.53 30.61
N GLN A 121 -13.89 -8.16 29.63
CA GLN A 121 -14.33 -8.23 28.24
C GLN A 121 -14.22 -9.66 27.74
N THR A 122 -15.25 -10.11 27.04
CA THR A 122 -15.25 -11.40 26.35
C THR A 122 -14.97 -11.15 24.88
N ILE A 123 -13.83 -11.65 24.43
CA ILE A 123 -13.38 -11.57 23.05
C ILE A 123 -13.67 -12.92 22.40
N SER A 124 -14.38 -12.91 21.28
CA SER A 124 -14.69 -14.14 20.54
C SER A 124 -14.14 -14.06 19.12
N PHE A 125 -13.34 -15.03 18.72
CA PHE A 125 -12.75 -15.07 17.39
C PHE A 125 -12.85 -16.46 16.78
N LYS A 126 -13.02 -16.52 15.46
CA LYS A 126 -12.98 -17.76 14.71
C LYS A 126 -11.52 -18.14 14.44
N PRO A 127 -11.13 -19.41 14.61
CA PRO A 127 -9.78 -19.84 14.30
C PRO A 127 -9.49 -19.72 12.79
N TYR A 128 -10.52 -19.71 11.94
CA TYR A 128 -10.41 -19.64 10.47
C TYR A 128 -9.54 -20.77 9.89
N LEU A 129 -9.55 -21.91 10.56
CA LEU A 129 -8.67 -23.04 10.28
C LEU A 129 -9.35 -24.09 9.44
N VAL A 130 -8.73 -24.40 8.30
CA VAL A 130 -8.89 -25.68 7.63
C VAL A 130 -7.56 -26.39 7.84
N SER A 131 -7.49 -27.27 8.83
CA SER A 131 -6.28 -28.04 9.12
C SER A 131 -6.58 -29.52 8.99
N GLU A 132 -5.77 -30.23 8.20
CA GLU A 132 -5.81 -31.69 8.18
C GLU A 132 -5.26 -32.29 9.49
N ASN A 133 -4.42 -31.53 10.20
CA ASN A 133 -3.80 -31.95 11.46
C ASN A 133 -4.50 -31.33 12.67
N PRO A 134 -4.66 -32.08 13.79
CA PRO A 134 -5.12 -31.51 15.04
C PRO A 134 -4.14 -30.45 15.57
N LEU A 135 -4.67 -29.33 16.06
CA LEU A 135 -3.92 -28.41 16.91
C LEU A 135 -3.55 -29.08 18.22
N ILE A 136 -2.35 -28.75 18.71
CA ILE A 136 -1.76 -29.37 19.89
C ILE A 136 -1.46 -28.40 21.02
N HIS A 137 -1.30 -27.10 20.76
CA HIS A 137 -1.07 -26.10 21.81
C HIS A 137 -1.34 -24.66 21.32
N PHE A 138 -1.53 -23.77 22.29
CA PHE A 138 -1.67 -22.32 22.12
C PHE A 138 -0.53 -21.56 22.79
N ARG A 139 -0.27 -20.36 22.28
CA ARG A 139 0.53 -19.32 22.92
C ARG A 139 -0.31 -18.05 22.96
N LEU A 140 -0.54 -17.50 24.16
CA LEU A 140 -1.33 -16.29 24.39
C LEU A 140 -0.41 -15.14 24.78
N ASP A 141 -0.42 -14.09 23.98
CA ASP A 141 0.41 -12.90 24.12
C ASP A 141 -0.40 -11.71 24.63
N PHE A 142 0.23 -10.90 25.48
CA PHE A 142 -0.41 -9.77 26.14
C PHE A 142 0.16 -8.42 25.66
N PRO A 143 -0.56 -7.31 25.89
CA PRO A 143 0.02 -5.98 25.69
C PRO A 143 1.26 -5.75 26.59
N ASN A 144 2.22 -4.96 26.11
CA ASN A 144 3.40 -4.60 26.93
C ASN A 144 3.01 -3.72 28.13
N ASN A 145 3.71 -3.88 29.26
CA ASN A 145 3.60 -3.04 30.47
C ASN A 145 2.20 -3.02 31.11
N VAL A 146 1.53 -4.17 31.17
CA VAL A 146 0.23 -4.36 31.82
C VAL A 146 0.27 -5.42 32.92
N GLU A 147 -0.69 -5.36 33.82
CA GLU A 147 -1.13 -6.52 34.60
C GLU A 147 -2.37 -7.07 33.91
N PHE A 148 -2.50 -8.40 33.87
CA PHE A 148 -3.61 -9.08 33.21
C PHE A 148 -4.32 -10.03 34.17
N GLU A 149 -5.61 -10.21 33.92
CA GLU A 149 -6.48 -11.21 34.53
C GLU A 149 -7.23 -11.94 33.41
N VAL A 150 -7.23 -13.27 33.43
CA VAL A 150 -7.97 -14.14 32.50
C VAL A 150 -8.91 -15.02 33.30
N ASP A 151 -10.21 -14.93 32.97
CA ASP A 151 -11.26 -15.73 33.59
C ASP A 151 -11.38 -17.09 32.88
N TYR A 152 -11.42 -17.10 31.56
CA TYR A 152 -11.36 -18.35 30.80
C TYR A 152 -10.83 -18.16 29.38
N LEU A 153 -10.36 -19.26 28.81
CA LEU A 153 -10.18 -19.48 27.38
C LEU A 153 -10.83 -20.81 27.00
N GLU A 154 -11.76 -20.82 26.05
CA GLU A 154 -12.43 -22.05 25.62
C GLU A 154 -12.69 -22.09 24.12
N VAL A 155 -12.77 -23.30 23.58
CA VAL A 155 -13.23 -23.58 22.23
C VAL A 155 -14.71 -23.97 22.31
N VAL A 156 -15.55 -23.16 21.70
CA VAL A 156 -17.00 -23.34 21.59
C VAL A 156 -17.30 -23.92 20.20
N PRO A 157 -17.97 -25.07 20.10
CA PRO A 157 -18.29 -25.66 18.80
C PRO A 157 -19.35 -24.82 18.09
N ALA A 158 -19.35 -24.90 16.76
CA ALA A 158 -20.49 -24.42 15.98
C ALA A 158 -21.78 -25.14 16.39
N SER A 159 -22.91 -24.41 16.45
CA SER A 159 -24.22 -25.06 16.49
C SER A 159 -24.36 -25.98 15.28
N SER A 160 -24.66 -27.26 15.48
CA SER A 160 -24.69 -28.28 14.42
C SER A 160 -25.59 -27.85 13.26
N SER A 161 -25.00 -27.36 12.17
CA SER A 161 -25.69 -27.06 10.93
C SER A 161 -25.32 -28.12 9.89
N SER A 162 -26.30 -28.58 9.12
CA SER A 162 -26.07 -29.51 8.02
C SER A 162 -25.20 -28.87 6.94
N VAL A 163 -24.21 -29.61 6.43
CA VAL A 163 -23.37 -29.17 5.32
C VAL A 163 -24.23 -28.94 4.06
N SER A 164 -24.21 -27.72 3.54
CA SER A 164 -24.97 -27.28 2.37
C SER A 164 -24.20 -27.56 1.07
N LYS A 165 -24.94 -27.89 0.01
CA LYS A 165 -24.46 -27.93 -1.38
C LYS A 165 -25.03 -26.79 -2.23
N LYS A 166 -25.74 -25.83 -1.61
CA LYS A 166 -26.17 -24.63 -2.31
C LYS A 166 -24.94 -23.85 -2.76
N HIS A 167 -25.07 -23.22 -3.91
CA HIS A 167 -24.02 -22.42 -4.53
C HIS A 167 -24.57 -21.06 -4.98
N SER A 168 -25.77 -20.68 -4.53
CA SER A 168 -26.43 -19.41 -4.84
C SER A 168 -27.36 -19.00 -3.71
N TRP A 169 -27.33 -17.72 -3.36
CA TRP A 169 -28.12 -17.11 -2.29
C TRP A 169 -28.57 -15.70 -2.68
N THR A 170 -29.78 -15.35 -2.27
CA THR A 170 -30.33 -14.00 -2.33
C THR A 170 -30.44 -13.45 -0.93
N PHE A 171 -30.24 -12.14 -0.78
CA PHE A 171 -30.25 -11.44 0.49
C PHE A 171 -31.34 -10.37 0.47
N VAL A 172 -32.02 -10.21 1.61
CA VAL A 172 -32.97 -9.13 1.88
C VAL A 172 -32.48 -8.38 3.10
N ASP A 173 -32.29 -7.08 3.00
CA ASP A 173 -31.70 -6.24 4.06
C ASP A 173 -30.36 -6.78 4.60
N ASN A 174 -29.50 -7.26 3.68
CA ASN A 174 -28.22 -7.91 3.98
C ASN A 174 -28.34 -9.17 4.86
N LYS A 175 -29.50 -9.82 4.88
CA LYS A 175 -29.75 -11.04 5.63
C LYS A 175 -30.14 -12.18 4.69
N ASN A 176 -29.70 -13.38 5.07
CA ASN A 176 -30.11 -14.64 4.48
C ASN A 176 -30.26 -15.66 5.62
N GLU A 177 -31.25 -16.55 5.55
CA GLU A 177 -31.57 -17.49 6.64
C GLU A 177 -30.44 -18.50 6.94
N GLU A 178 -29.56 -18.79 5.97
CA GLU A 178 -28.43 -19.71 6.14
C GLU A 178 -27.12 -19.01 6.51
N TRP A 179 -27.03 -17.69 6.26
CA TRP A 179 -25.82 -16.93 6.53
C TRP A 179 -25.87 -16.30 7.91
N SER A 180 -24.71 -16.24 8.56
CA SER A 180 -24.56 -15.61 9.87
C SER A 180 -23.88 -14.26 9.73
N LEU A 181 -24.35 -13.26 10.48
CA LEU A 181 -23.69 -11.97 10.60
C LEU A 181 -22.78 -12.00 11.83
N GLU A 182 -21.48 -11.78 11.60
CA GLU A 182 -20.44 -11.83 12.63
C GLU A 182 -19.97 -10.41 13.02
N GLU A 183 -19.06 -10.35 13.98
CA GLU A 183 -18.39 -9.10 14.39
C GLU A 183 -17.80 -8.35 13.19
N LYS A 184 -17.75 -7.01 13.31
CA LYS A 184 -17.28 -6.11 12.25
C LYS A 184 -18.04 -6.23 10.92
N GLY A 185 -19.23 -6.84 10.91
CA GLY A 185 -20.12 -6.88 9.75
C GLY A 185 -19.76 -7.93 8.70
N VAL A 186 -19.10 -9.02 9.11
CA VAL A 186 -18.74 -10.12 8.19
C VAL A 186 -19.95 -11.04 8.02
N LEU A 187 -20.45 -11.19 6.79
CA LEU A 187 -21.45 -12.20 6.46
C LEU A 187 -20.75 -13.52 6.14
N PHE A 188 -21.06 -14.57 6.87
CA PHE A 188 -20.41 -15.88 6.78
C PHE A 188 -21.40 -16.94 6.29
N SER A 189 -20.99 -17.76 5.32
CA SER A 189 -21.82 -18.81 4.73
C SER A 189 -22.12 -19.92 5.75
N PRO A 190 -23.14 -20.78 5.50
CA PRO A 190 -23.21 -22.07 6.20
C PRO A 190 -21.98 -22.94 5.86
N ALA A 191 -21.86 -24.09 6.53
CA ALA A 191 -20.89 -25.11 6.12
C ALA A 191 -21.21 -25.58 4.68
N LEU A 192 -20.19 -25.68 3.84
CA LEU A 192 -20.28 -25.99 2.42
C LEU A 192 -19.51 -27.27 2.06
N SER A 193 -19.95 -27.91 0.99
CA SER A 193 -19.19 -28.97 0.30
C SER A 193 -19.35 -28.82 -1.21
N LEU A 194 -18.74 -27.77 -1.76
CA LEU A 194 -18.75 -27.48 -3.20
C LEU A 194 -17.42 -27.88 -3.85
N ASN A 195 -17.46 -28.76 -4.84
CA ASN A 195 -16.27 -29.16 -5.60
C ASN A 195 -15.73 -27.96 -6.40
N THR A 196 -14.52 -27.49 -6.09
CA THR A 196 -13.98 -26.26 -6.68
C THR A 196 -13.76 -26.36 -8.19
N LYS A 197 -13.69 -27.57 -8.76
CA LYS A 197 -13.57 -27.79 -10.22
C LYS A 197 -14.83 -27.43 -11.01
N GLU A 198 -15.98 -27.37 -10.35
CA GLU A 198 -17.27 -27.04 -10.96
C GLU A 198 -17.54 -25.53 -10.99
N TYR A 199 -16.75 -24.75 -10.27
CA TYR A 199 -16.96 -23.32 -10.09
C TYR A 199 -15.68 -22.54 -10.34
N ASP A 200 -15.64 -21.80 -11.44
CA ASP A 200 -14.47 -21.01 -11.80
C ASP A 200 -14.56 -19.57 -11.27
N TYR A 201 -15.76 -19.13 -10.88
CA TYR A 201 -16.05 -17.76 -10.48
C TYR A 201 -16.97 -17.70 -9.25
N MET A 202 -16.78 -16.66 -8.44
CA MET A 202 -17.81 -16.11 -7.56
C MET A 202 -18.39 -14.86 -8.22
N ILE A 203 -19.72 -14.76 -8.23
CA ILE A 203 -20.49 -13.64 -8.74
C ILE A 203 -21.30 -13.08 -7.56
N PHE A 204 -21.28 -11.77 -7.36
CA PHE A 204 -22.12 -11.16 -6.34
C PHE A 204 -22.64 -9.80 -6.81
N THR A 205 -23.83 -9.46 -6.32
CA THR A 205 -24.51 -8.21 -6.68
C THR A 205 -24.57 -7.31 -5.45
N LEU A 206 -24.06 -6.09 -5.58
CA LEU A 206 -23.90 -5.15 -4.48
C LEU A 206 -24.31 -3.74 -4.93
N ASP A 207 -25.06 -3.05 -4.08
CA ASP A 207 -25.36 -1.63 -4.20
C ASP A 207 -24.69 -0.88 -3.05
N THR A 208 -23.85 0.09 -3.38
CA THR A 208 -23.14 0.93 -2.41
C THR A 208 -23.36 2.42 -2.70
N PRO A 209 -23.52 3.26 -1.66
CA PRO A 209 -23.73 4.70 -1.81
C PRO A 209 -22.42 5.47 -2.10
N GLY A 210 -21.46 4.84 -2.77
CA GLY A 210 -20.09 5.32 -2.99
C GLY A 210 -19.07 4.18 -2.89
N GLN A 211 -17.81 4.53 -2.62
CA GLN A 211 -16.74 3.54 -2.51
C GLN A 211 -16.93 2.64 -1.27
N ALA A 212 -16.65 1.36 -1.47
CA ALA A 212 -16.62 0.36 -0.43
C ALA A 212 -15.47 -0.61 -0.65
N TRP A 213 -14.88 -1.05 0.45
CA TRP A 213 -13.91 -2.13 0.49
C TRP A 213 -14.63 -3.44 0.78
N VAL A 214 -14.53 -4.39 -0.14
CA VAL A 214 -15.17 -5.71 -0.05
C VAL A 214 -14.09 -6.76 0.17
N GLU A 215 -14.13 -7.49 1.28
CA GLU A 215 -13.25 -8.62 1.52
C GLU A 215 -14.02 -9.93 1.42
N MET A 216 -13.61 -10.77 0.48
CA MET A 216 -14.13 -12.13 0.35
C MET A 216 -13.12 -13.10 0.90
N GLN A 217 -13.56 -14.00 1.77
CA GLN A 217 -12.72 -15.06 2.31
C GLN A 217 -13.22 -16.41 1.82
N PHE A 218 -12.29 -17.27 1.42
CA PHE A 218 -12.57 -18.63 0.93
C PHE A 218 -11.79 -19.64 1.75
N PHE A 219 -12.47 -20.72 2.12
CA PHE A 219 -11.91 -21.78 2.95
C PHE A 219 -11.98 -23.10 2.17
N THR A 220 -10.85 -23.65 1.75
CA THR A 220 -10.79 -24.87 0.93
C THR A 220 -9.95 -25.98 1.57
N ASP A 221 -10.23 -27.24 1.21
CA ASP A 221 -9.53 -28.43 1.73
C ASP A 221 -7.98 -28.31 1.65
N GLY A 222 -7.44 -27.76 0.56
CA GLY A 222 -6.00 -27.84 0.26
C GLY A 222 -5.14 -26.63 0.59
N SER A 223 -5.71 -25.52 1.09
CA SER A 223 -4.95 -24.26 1.22
C SER A 223 -5.29 -23.37 2.41
N GLY A 224 -6.28 -23.76 3.23
CA GLY A 224 -6.73 -22.94 4.35
C GLY A 224 -7.59 -21.76 3.91
N ARG A 225 -7.33 -20.59 4.50
CA ARG A 225 -8.04 -19.33 4.24
C ARG A 225 -7.33 -18.51 3.17
N LYS A 226 -8.05 -18.08 2.14
CA LYS A 226 -7.63 -17.02 1.23
C LYS A 226 -8.57 -15.82 1.31
N THR A 227 -8.00 -14.62 1.48
CA THR A 227 -8.74 -13.36 1.33
C THR A 227 -8.49 -12.77 -0.06
N ILE A 228 -9.56 -12.33 -0.72
CA ILE A 228 -9.53 -11.56 -1.96
C ILE A 228 -10.27 -10.24 -1.71
N PRO A 229 -9.56 -9.10 -1.71
CA PRO A 229 -10.19 -7.79 -1.66
C PRO A 229 -10.75 -7.37 -3.03
N LEU A 230 -11.76 -6.50 -3.01
CA LEU A 230 -12.30 -5.76 -4.14
C LEU A 230 -12.69 -4.35 -3.67
N VAL A 231 -12.62 -3.37 -4.55
CA VAL A 231 -13.09 -2.00 -4.24
C VAL A 231 -14.16 -1.59 -5.24
N THR A 232 -15.29 -1.09 -4.73
CA THR A 232 -16.35 -0.52 -5.57
C THR A 232 -15.98 0.90 -6.03
N SER A 233 -16.72 1.40 -7.02
CA SER A 233 -16.42 2.71 -7.58
C SER A 233 -16.78 3.86 -6.61
N LEU A 234 -15.97 4.93 -6.65
CA LEU A 234 -16.23 6.20 -5.95
C LEU A 234 -17.38 7.01 -6.60
N PHE A 235 -17.53 6.92 -7.92
CA PHE A 235 -18.39 7.82 -8.70
C PHE A 235 -19.70 7.17 -9.17
N ASP A 236 -19.93 5.93 -8.75
CA ASP A 236 -21.14 5.21 -9.12
C ASP A 236 -22.03 4.94 -7.91
N HIS A 237 -23.32 4.92 -8.19
CA HIS A 237 -24.39 4.64 -7.24
C HIS A 237 -25.38 3.70 -7.90
N GLY A 238 -25.83 2.72 -7.14
CA GLY A 238 -26.77 1.70 -7.60
C GLY A 238 -26.17 0.31 -7.63
N GLU A 239 -27.03 -0.63 -8.01
CA GLU A 239 -26.75 -2.06 -7.97
C GLU A 239 -25.83 -2.47 -9.12
N HIS A 240 -24.68 -3.05 -8.76
CA HIS A 240 -23.69 -3.57 -9.69
C HIS A 240 -23.42 -5.06 -9.45
N THR A 241 -23.05 -5.79 -10.51
CA THR A 241 -22.67 -7.21 -10.40
C THR A 241 -21.19 -7.40 -10.68
N TYR A 242 -20.49 -7.98 -9.71
CA TYR A 242 -19.06 -8.22 -9.74
C TYR A 242 -18.75 -9.69 -9.97
N THR A 243 -17.69 -9.97 -10.73
CA THR A 243 -17.18 -11.33 -10.96
C THR A 243 -15.76 -11.45 -10.41
N VAL A 244 -15.52 -12.48 -9.61
CA VAL A 244 -14.21 -12.83 -9.04
C VAL A 244 -13.80 -14.18 -9.59
N GLN A 245 -12.66 -14.22 -10.28
CA GLN A 245 -12.13 -15.46 -10.83
C GLN A 245 -11.34 -16.25 -9.78
N LEU A 246 -11.71 -17.51 -9.58
CA LEU A 246 -11.20 -18.39 -8.53
C LEU A 246 -10.39 -19.56 -9.09
N ALA A 247 -10.87 -20.20 -10.16
CA ALA A 247 -10.17 -21.33 -10.79
C ALA A 247 -8.76 -20.97 -11.23
N GLY A 248 -7.87 -21.95 -11.31
CA GLY A 248 -6.48 -21.77 -11.74
C GLY A 248 -5.58 -21.03 -10.72
N THR A 249 -6.11 -20.65 -9.56
CA THR A 249 -5.31 -20.18 -8.44
C THR A 249 -4.92 -21.35 -7.53
N PRO A 250 -3.73 -21.35 -6.91
CA PRO A 250 -3.32 -22.50 -6.08
C PRO A 250 -4.16 -22.74 -4.83
N PHE A 251 -4.91 -21.74 -4.36
CA PHE A 251 -5.79 -21.92 -3.20
C PHE A 251 -7.14 -22.58 -3.56
N TRP A 252 -7.53 -22.60 -4.84
CA TRP A 252 -8.86 -23.05 -5.26
C TRP A 252 -8.90 -24.54 -5.62
N GLN A 253 -8.71 -25.40 -4.62
CA GLN A 253 -8.60 -26.86 -4.79
C GLN A 253 -9.49 -27.63 -3.79
N GLY A 254 -9.88 -28.85 -4.14
CA GLY A 254 -10.69 -29.71 -3.28
C GLY A 254 -12.14 -29.21 -3.18
N ASN A 255 -12.69 -29.16 -1.96
CA ASN A 255 -14.00 -28.57 -1.72
C ASN A 255 -13.87 -27.21 -1.01
N LEU A 256 -14.73 -26.28 -1.41
CA LEU A 256 -15.05 -25.10 -0.61
C LEU A 256 -15.86 -25.53 0.62
N LYS A 257 -15.37 -25.14 1.79
CA LYS A 257 -15.95 -25.44 3.12
C LYS A 257 -16.76 -24.30 3.70
N ALA A 258 -16.36 -23.06 3.42
CA ALA A 258 -17.17 -21.87 3.66
C ALA A 258 -16.64 -20.74 2.81
N CYS A 259 -17.42 -19.66 2.74
CA CYS A 259 -16.95 -18.36 2.33
C CYS A 259 -17.51 -17.26 3.23
N SER A 260 -16.93 -16.08 3.15
CA SER A 260 -17.47 -14.90 3.78
C SER A 260 -17.36 -13.69 2.86
N ILE A 261 -18.19 -12.69 3.11
CA ILE A 261 -18.12 -11.38 2.49
C ILE A 261 -18.25 -10.31 3.57
N GLN A 262 -17.27 -9.42 3.67
CA GLN A 262 -17.34 -8.21 4.48
C GLN A 262 -17.43 -7.02 3.53
N VAL A 263 -18.42 -6.15 3.71
CA VAL A 263 -18.52 -4.89 2.97
C VAL A 263 -18.32 -3.75 3.95
N THR A 264 -17.28 -2.95 3.74
CA THR A 264 -16.98 -1.76 4.53
C THR A 264 -17.15 -0.53 3.66
N THR A 265 -18.19 0.25 3.92
CA THR A 265 -18.48 1.50 3.23
C THR A 265 -17.82 2.69 3.94
N GLU A 266 -17.63 3.77 3.20
CA GLU A 266 -17.24 5.05 3.81
C GLU A 266 -18.24 5.46 4.90
N TYR A 267 -17.72 5.78 6.09
CA TYR A 267 -18.48 6.17 7.29
C TYR A 267 -19.58 5.20 7.72
N GLY A 268 -19.49 3.93 7.31
CA GLY A 268 -20.54 2.95 7.62
C GLY A 268 -21.89 3.26 6.96
N LYS A 269 -21.89 3.99 5.83
CA LYS A 269 -23.10 4.23 5.03
C LYS A 269 -23.77 2.88 4.68
N PRO A 270 -25.11 2.80 4.67
CA PRO A 270 -25.79 1.54 4.40
C PRO A 270 -25.51 1.03 2.98
N TYR A 271 -25.28 -0.28 2.83
CA TYR A 271 -25.16 -0.97 1.54
C TYR A 271 -26.24 -2.03 1.40
N LYS A 272 -26.42 -2.58 0.20
CA LYS A 272 -27.29 -3.73 -0.07
C LYS A 272 -26.53 -4.78 -0.87
N LEU A 273 -26.16 -5.88 -0.22
CA LEU A 273 -25.80 -7.13 -0.87
C LEU A 273 -27.10 -7.79 -1.33
N ALA A 274 -27.25 -8.00 -2.64
CA ALA A 274 -28.46 -8.58 -3.21
C ALA A 274 -28.31 -10.09 -3.47
N SER A 275 -27.15 -10.54 -3.95
CA SER A 275 -26.91 -11.95 -4.25
C SER A 275 -25.44 -12.36 -4.13
N VAL A 276 -25.22 -13.65 -3.89
CA VAL A 276 -23.92 -14.33 -4.00
C VAL A 276 -24.13 -15.66 -4.70
N GLN A 277 -23.30 -15.97 -5.70
CA GLN A 277 -23.36 -17.21 -6.48
C GLN A 277 -21.96 -17.71 -6.85
N PHE A 278 -21.76 -19.03 -6.85
CA PHE A 278 -20.64 -19.69 -7.51
C PHE A 278 -21.09 -20.24 -8.87
N SER A 279 -20.26 -20.02 -9.89
CA SER A 279 -20.58 -20.33 -11.29
C SER A 279 -19.35 -20.86 -12.04
N LYS A 280 -19.59 -21.70 -13.05
CA LYS A 280 -18.55 -22.12 -14.00
C LYS A 280 -18.19 -21.01 -15.00
N GLU A 281 -19.16 -20.20 -15.37
CA GLU A 281 -19.00 -19.10 -16.33
C GLU A 281 -19.01 -17.74 -15.60
N PRO A 282 -18.29 -16.73 -16.11
CA PRO A 282 -18.34 -15.38 -15.56
C PRO A 282 -19.70 -14.74 -15.85
N TRP A 283 -20.00 -13.64 -15.15
CA TRP A 283 -21.23 -12.90 -15.41
C TRP A 283 -21.20 -12.19 -16.78
N LYS A 284 -22.28 -12.33 -17.56
CA LYS A 284 -22.38 -11.89 -18.98
C LYS A 284 -23.46 -10.81 -19.21
N GLY A 285 -23.87 -10.10 -18.17
CA GLY A 285 -24.87 -9.03 -18.30
C GLY A 285 -24.29 -7.73 -18.89
N ASN A 286 -25.01 -6.61 -18.72
CA ASN A 286 -24.62 -5.30 -19.27
C ASN A 286 -24.49 -4.28 -18.14
N ASP A 287 -23.32 -4.22 -17.51
CA ASP A 287 -23.08 -3.29 -16.42
C ASP A 287 -21.75 -2.57 -16.59
N VAL A 288 -21.83 -1.24 -16.62
CA VAL A 288 -20.69 -0.34 -16.78
C VAL A 288 -20.72 0.61 -15.61
N ALA A 289 -19.65 0.62 -14.84
CA ALA A 289 -19.47 1.51 -13.71
C ALA A 289 -18.70 2.77 -14.10
N VAL A 290 -19.08 3.93 -13.55
CA VAL A 290 -18.28 5.17 -13.66
C VAL A 290 -17.22 5.19 -12.57
N LEU A 291 -15.95 5.08 -12.94
CA LEU A 291 -14.79 5.06 -12.02
C LEU A 291 -14.31 6.46 -11.62
N PHE A 292 -14.41 7.42 -12.53
CA PHE A 292 -14.01 8.81 -12.31
C PHE A 292 -14.77 9.71 -13.28
N PHE A 293 -15.24 10.85 -12.79
CA PHE A 293 -15.74 11.91 -13.65
C PHE A 293 -15.39 13.27 -13.05
N GLY A 294 -14.49 14.02 -13.68
CA GLY A 294 -13.98 15.28 -13.11
C GLY A 294 -12.86 15.93 -13.91
N ALA A 295 -12.44 17.11 -13.47
CA ALA A 295 -11.32 17.82 -14.07
C ALA A 295 -10.02 17.01 -13.97
N GLU A 296 -9.23 17.03 -15.05
CA GLU A 296 -7.90 16.41 -15.10
C GLU A 296 -6.82 17.33 -14.52
N ASN A 297 -6.97 18.64 -14.72
CA ASN A 297 -5.95 19.64 -14.44
C ASN A 297 -6.46 20.72 -13.46
N PHE A 298 -5.51 21.38 -12.79
CA PHE A 298 -5.72 22.62 -12.06
C PHE A 298 -4.55 23.58 -12.34
N PRO A 299 -4.78 24.90 -12.40
CA PRO A 299 -6.07 25.59 -12.28
C PRO A 299 -6.90 25.51 -13.58
N ASN A 300 -8.23 25.61 -13.42
CA ASN A 300 -9.15 25.76 -14.55
C ASN A 300 -9.50 27.24 -14.75
N ARG A 301 -9.44 27.72 -15.99
CA ARG A 301 -9.54 29.15 -16.32
C ARG A 301 -10.59 29.43 -17.40
N ILE A 302 -11.25 30.58 -17.30
CA ILE A 302 -12.17 31.06 -18.35
C ILE A 302 -11.40 31.29 -19.66
N ASN A 303 -12.09 31.14 -20.79
CA ASN A 303 -11.57 31.35 -22.14
C ASN A 303 -10.35 30.47 -22.50
N LYS A 304 -10.09 29.41 -21.71
CA LYS A 304 -9.09 28.38 -22.00
C LYS A 304 -9.77 27.00 -22.05
N PRO A 305 -9.23 26.04 -22.83
CA PRO A 305 -9.67 24.65 -22.76
C PRO A 305 -9.36 24.07 -21.37
N ASN A 306 -10.39 23.57 -20.69
CA ASN A 306 -10.27 22.88 -19.41
C ASN A 306 -10.56 21.39 -19.62
N ARG A 307 -9.56 20.54 -19.42
CA ARG A 307 -9.68 19.09 -19.66
C ARG A 307 -10.45 18.39 -18.52
N VAL A 308 -11.37 17.54 -18.91
CA VAL A 308 -12.21 16.69 -18.04
C VAL A 308 -12.08 15.25 -18.51
N LEU A 309 -12.08 14.30 -17.57
CA LEU A 309 -12.04 12.87 -17.87
C LEU A 309 -13.31 12.19 -17.40
N LEU A 310 -13.88 11.33 -18.24
CA LEU A 310 -14.85 10.31 -17.87
C LEU A 310 -14.19 8.94 -17.98
N LYS A 311 -14.15 8.19 -16.88
CA LYS A 311 -13.52 6.88 -16.80
C LYS A 311 -14.55 5.82 -16.46
N LEU A 312 -14.62 4.78 -17.28
CA LEU A 312 -15.67 3.76 -17.26
C LEU A 312 -15.06 2.37 -17.12
N HIS A 313 -15.71 1.47 -16.37
CA HIS A 313 -15.31 0.08 -16.22
C HIS A 313 -16.46 -0.84 -16.62
N ASN A 314 -16.26 -1.70 -17.61
CA ASN A 314 -17.23 -2.73 -17.94
C ASN A 314 -17.09 -3.90 -16.97
N LEU A 315 -18.07 -4.09 -16.08
CA LEU A 315 -18.06 -5.15 -15.06
C LEU A 315 -18.49 -6.52 -15.59
N SER A 316 -18.92 -6.59 -16.85
CA SER A 316 -19.34 -7.83 -17.49
C SER A 316 -18.20 -8.51 -18.26
N ALA A 317 -18.37 -9.80 -18.57
CA ALA A 317 -17.44 -10.51 -19.45
C ALA A 317 -17.61 -10.19 -20.94
N ASN A 318 -18.74 -9.60 -21.34
CA ASN A 318 -19.02 -9.27 -22.73
C ASN A 318 -18.56 -7.84 -23.05
N PRO A 319 -18.18 -7.52 -24.30
CA PRO A 319 -17.99 -6.14 -24.71
C PRO A 319 -19.26 -5.29 -24.51
N ALA A 320 -19.08 -4.03 -24.11
CA ALA A 320 -20.13 -3.04 -23.95
C ALA A 320 -19.90 -1.87 -24.90
N GLU A 321 -20.86 -1.60 -25.77
CA GLU A 321 -20.94 -0.36 -26.54
C GLU A 321 -21.54 0.73 -25.65
N VAL A 322 -20.76 1.77 -25.38
CA VAL A 322 -21.19 2.91 -24.56
C VAL A 322 -21.22 4.15 -25.41
N LYS A 323 -22.40 4.75 -25.51
CA LYS A 323 -22.63 6.05 -26.12
C LYS A 323 -22.76 7.10 -25.02
N ALA A 324 -21.75 7.95 -24.88
CA ALA A 324 -21.69 9.01 -23.89
C ALA A 324 -22.08 10.35 -24.51
N LYS A 325 -23.14 10.98 -23.98
CA LYS A 325 -23.56 12.33 -24.34
C LYS A 325 -23.31 13.29 -23.17
N PHE A 326 -22.40 14.23 -23.36
CA PHE A 326 -22.01 15.24 -22.41
C PHE A 326 -22.94 16.45 -22.46
N THR A 327 -23.22 17.05 -21.31
CA THR A 327 -23.98 18.29 -21.22
C THR A 327 -23.36 19.22 -20.20
N LEU A 328 -23.47 20.52 -20.46
CA LEU A 328 -23.13 21.58 -19.52
C LEU A 328 -24.42 22.24 -19.00
N PRO A 329 -24.43 22.75 -17.76
CA PRO A 329 -25.47 23.66 -17.34
C PRO A 329 -25.58 24.86 -18.32
N PRO A 330 -26.79 25.42 -18.54
CA PRO A 330 -27.00 26.49 -19.50
C PRO A 330 -26.04 27.67 -19.28
N LYS A 331 -25.53 28.24 -20.38
CA LYS A 331 -24.60 29.40 -20.41
C LYS A 331 -23.17 29.13 -19.91
N GLN A 332 -22.80 27.89 -19.59
CA GLN A 332 -21.47 27.60 -19.03
C GLN A 332 -20.36 27.31 -20.06
N GLY A 333 -20.63 27.26 -21.37
CA GLY A 333 -19.55 27.13 -22.36
C GLY A 333 -19.83 26.24 -23.56
N SER A 334 -18.75 25.81 -24.21
CA SER A 334 -18.75 24.79 -25.28
C SER A 334 -17.98 23.54 -24.87
N ILE A 335 -18.43 22.38 -25.36
CA ILE A 335 -17.73 21.09 -25.22
C ILE A 335 -17.01 20.77 -26.53
N THR A 336 -15.78 20.28 -26.42
CA THR A 336 -15.03 19.68 -27.53
C THR A 336 -14.50 18.30 -27.13
N VAL A 337 -14.52 17.36 -28.07
CA VAL A 337 -13.90 16.04 -27.94
C VAL A 337 -12.94 15.86 -29.11
N ASP A 338 -11.69 15.48 -28.83
CA ASP A 338 -10.63 15.32 -29.84
C ASP A 338 -10.51 16.56 -30.76
N GLY A 339 -10.65 17.76 -30.18
CA GLY A 339 -10.62 19.04 -30.89
C GLY A 339 -11.83 19.33 -31.78
N LYS A 340 -12.85 18.46 -31.79
CA LYS A 340 -14.09 18.63 -32.56
C LYS A 340 -15.21 19.09 -31.66
N ALA A 341 -16.03 20.03 -32.15
CA ALA A 341 -17.25 20.46 -31.49
C ALA A 341 -18.31 19.35 -31.58
N THR A 342 -18.25 18.40 -30.65
CA THR A 342 -19.22 17.33 -30.44
C THR A 342 -19.45 17.18 -28.95
N ASP A 343 -20.69 16.92 -28.57
CA ASP A 343 -21.10 16.59 -27.21
C ASP A 343 -21.31 15.08 -27.03
N GLU A 344 -20.98 14.27 -28.04
CA GLU A 344 -21.30 12.84 -28.07
C GLU A 344 -20.12 12.00 -28.58
N VAL A 345 -19.88 10.86 -27.90
CA VAL A 345 -18.81 9.90 -28.20
C VAL A 345 -19.32 8.47 -28.02
N SER A 346 -18.94 7.58 -28.93
CA SER A 346 -19.16 6.13 -28.76
C SER A 346 -17.82 5.42 -28.52
N VAL A 347 -17.80 4.52 -27.55
CA VAL A 347 -16.65 3.64 -27.25
C VAL A 347 -17.14 2.22 -27.04
N VAL A 348 -16.37 1.24 -27.52
CA VAL A 348 -16.56 -0.17 -27.15
C VAL A 348 -15.56 -0.52 -26.06
N ILE A 349 -16.09 -0.93 -24.90
CA ILE A 349 -15.30 -1.33 -23.74
C ILE A 349 -15.38 -2.85 -23.63
N GLU A 350 -14.26 -3.53 -23.82
CA GLU A 350 -14.18 -4.98 -23.67
C GLU A 350 -14.54 -5.41 -22.23
N GLY A 351 -14.93 -6.68 -22.07
CA GLY A 351 -15.33 -7.19 -20.76
C GLY A 351 -14.21 -7.09 -19.71
N ASN A 352 -14.53 -6.59 -18.52
CA ASN A 352 -13.60 -6.31 -17.42
C ASN A 352 -12.49 -5.28 -17.76
N GLU A 353 -12.66 -4.47 -18.81
CA GLU A 353 -11.72 -3.42 -19.18
C GLU A 353 -12.22 -2.01 -18.80
N VAL A 354 -11.26 -1.10 -18.73
CA VAL A 354 -11.49 0.32 -18.43
C VAL A 354 -11.26 1.16 -19.67
N ALA A 355 -12.17 2.10 -19.93
CA ALA A 355 -11.99 3.15 -20.92
C ALA A 355 -11.92 4.52 -20.25
N THR A 356 -11.09 5.42 -20.81
CA THR A 356 -11.03 6.83 -20.39
C THR A 356 -11.37 7.68 -21.59
N ILE A 357 -12.36 8.56 -21.44
CA ILE A 357 -12.85 9.49 -22.47
C ILE A 357 -12.48 10.90 -22.00
N PRO A 358 -11.41 11.49 -22.53
CA PRO A 358 -11.09 12.89 -22.29
C PRO A 358 -11.99 13.81 -23.14
N PHE A 359 -12.34 14.97 -22.60
CA PHE A 359 -12.98 16.05 -23.35
C PHE A 359 -12.62 17.40 -22.73
N GLU A 360 -12.93 18.48 -23.42
CA GLU A 360 -12.59 19.83 -23.02
C GLU A 360 -13.85 20.69 -22.87
N ILE A 361 -13.80 21.60 -21.89
CA ILE A 361 -14.82 22.61 -21.64
C ILE A 361 -14.19 23.99 -21.69
N ILE A 362 -14.79 24.90 -22.47
CA ILE A 362 -14.39 26.31 -22.50
C ILE A 362 -15.55 27.14 -21.93
N THR A 363 -15.33 27.80 -20.79
CA THR A 363 -16.32 28.69 -20.17
C THR A 363 -15.96 30.16 -20.39
N GLN A 364 -16.96 31.04 -20.44
CA GLN A 364 -16.74 32.49 -20.56
C GLN A 364 -16.82 33.22 -19.21
N GLU A 365 -17.52 32.64 -18.24
CA GLU A 365 -17.71 33.21 -16.89
C GLU A 365 -17.03 32.32 -15.84
N PRO A 366 -16.47 32.93 -14.76
CA PRO A 366 -15.94 32.17 -13.64
C PRO A 366 -17.08 31.58 -12.82
N GLY A 367 -16.84 30.43 -12.18
CA GLY A 367 -17.84 29.75 -11.38
C GLY A 367 -17.53 28.28 -11.16
N MET A 368 -18.38 27.63 -10.37
CA MET A 368 -18.37 26.18 -10.25
C MET A 368 -19.00 25.55 -11.49
N VAL A 369 -18.29 24.59 -12.07
CA VAL A 369 -18.69 23.87 -13.28
C VAL A 369 -18.87 22.40 -12.94
N GLU A 370 -19.99 21.84 -13.40
CA GLU A 370 -20.39 20.46 -13.14
C GLU A 370 -21.01 19.87 -14.43
N PRO A 371 -20.19 19.40 -15.39
CA PRO A 371 -20.72 18.73 -16.56
C PRO A 371 -21.42 17.43 -16.16
N SER A 372 -22.42 17.01 -16.93
CA SER A 372 -23.03 15.69 -16.78
C SER A 372 -22.88 14.86 -18.05
N ALA A 373 -22.93 13.53 -17.91
CA ALA A 373 -22.84 12.57 -19.00
C ALA A 373 -24.02 11.60 -18.92
N SER A 374 -24.78 11.50 -20.01
CA SER A 374 -25.78 10.45 -20.24
C SER A 374 -25.11 9.31 -20.99
N LEU A 375 -25.00 8.14 -20.36
CA LEU A 375 -24.34 6.96 -20.87
C LEU A 375 -25.39 5.92 -21.27
N THR A 376 -25.53 5.69 -22.57
CA THR A 376 -26.37 4.62 -23.11
C THR A 376 -25.52 3.39 -23.40
N ILE A 377 -25.78 2.30 -22.70
CA ILE A 377 -25.04 1.04 -22.74
C ILE A 377 -25.82 0.02 -23.57
N ASN A 378 -25.20 -0.51 -24.62
CA ASN A 378 -25.76 -1.51 -25.55
C ASN A 378 -27.15 -1.14 -26.07
N ASN A 379 -27.42 0.16 -26.27
CA ASN A 379 -28.73 0.71 -26.69
C ASN A 379 -29.92 0.31 -25.80
N ALA A 380 -29.67 -0.08 -24.54
CA ALA A 380 -30.71 -0.62 -23.65
C ALA A 380 -30.80 0.08 -22.29
N LYS A 381 -29.66 0.27 -21.61
CA LYS A 381 -29.59 0.90 -20.27
C LYS A 381 -29.02 2.30 -20.42
N THR A 382 -29.72 3.31 -19.90
CA THR A 382 -29.19 4.69 -19.83
C THR A 382 -28.98 5.09 -18.38
N ILE A 383 -27.76 5.54 -18.04
CA ILE A 383 -27.44 6.13 -16.75
C ILE A 383 -26.95 7.56 -16.94
N VAL A 384 -27.29 8.46 -16.01
CA VAL A 384 -26.81 9.84 -16.02
C VAL A 384 -25.93 10.06 -14.80
N ARG A 385 -24.76 10.68 -15.00
CA ARG A 385 -23.82 11.01 -13.92
C ARG A 385 -23.32 12.43 -14.08
N SER A 386 -23.08 13.11 -12.97
CA SER A 386 -22.41 14.41 -12.92
C SER A 386 -20.94 14.23 -12.55
N ALA A 387 -20.09 15.12 -13.05
CA ALA A 387 -18.69 15.18 -12.64
C ALA A 387 -18.57 15.73 -11.20
N LYS A 388 -17.43 15.47 -10.55
CA LYS A 388 -17.04 16.24 -9.36
C LYS A 388 -17.00 17.72 -9.76
N PRO A 389 -17.75 18.61 -9.07
CA PRO A 389 -17.71 20.03 -9.36
C PRO A 389 -16.29 20.58 -9.24
N PHE A 390 -15.89 21.43 -10.18
CA PHE A 390 -14.58 22.08 -10.16
C PHE A 390 -14.70 23.58 -10.43
N GLN A 391 -13.82 24.36 -9.82
CA GLN A 391 -13.83 25.81 -9.91
C GLN A 391 -13.11 26.28 -11.17
N VAL A 392 -13.79 27.10 -11.98
CA VAL A 392 -13.19 27.88 -13.07
C VAL A 392 -13.06 29.34 -12.63
N THR A 393 -11.92 29.96 -12.91
CA THR A 393 -11.57 31.30 -12.41
C THR A 393 -10.99 32.18 -13.51
N VAL A 394 -10.94 33.49 -13.25
CA VAL A 394 -10.25 34.44 -14.12
C VAL A 394 -8.74 34.20 -14.02
N PRO A 395 -7.99 34.13 -15.14
CA PRO A 395 -6.53 34.12 -15.10
C PRO A 395 -5.99 35.33 -14.33
N PRO A 396 -5.02 35.14 -13.42
CA PRO A 396 -4.39 36.26 -12.75
C PRO A 396 -3.63 37.12 -13.77
N VAL A 397 -3.61 38.44 -13.56
CA VAL A 397 -2.89 39.38 -14.43
C VAL A 397 -1.45 39.52 -13.90
N VAL A 398 -0.63 38.49 -14.13
CA VAL A 398 0.79 38.50 -13.75
C VAL A 398 1.63 38.26 -14.99
N LYS A 399 2.39 39.27 -15.42
CA LYS A 399 3.41 39.14 -16.46
C LYS A 399 4.77 39.07 -15.80
N SER A 400 5.45 37.94 -15.94
CA SER A 400 6.79 37.74 -15.41
C SER A 400 7.56 36.80 -16.33
N ASP A 401 8.81 37.16 -16.64
CA ASP A 401 9.67 36.31 -17.48
C ASP A 401 10.16 35.07 -16.74
N TYR A 402 10.05 35.05 -15.40
CA TYR A 402 10.40 33.91 -14.54
C TYR A 402 9.40 33.76 -13.39
N ILE A 403 9.55 32.72 -12.57
CA ILE A 403 8.78 32.56 -11.33
C ILE A 403 9.01 33.79 -10.43
N PRO A 404 7.97 34.48 -9.93
CA PRO A 404 8.15 35.60 -9.00
C PRO A 404 8.78 35.13 -7.69
N GLU A 405 9.67 35.96 -7.12
CA GLU A 405 10.33 35.65 -5.85
C GLU A 405 9.32 35.23 -4.77
N PRO A 406 9.65 34.22 -3.95
CA PRO A 406 8.77 33.78 -2.87
C PRO A 406 8.60 34.90 -1.83
N VAL A 407 7.38 35.05 -1.31
CA VAL A 407 7.11 35.92 -0.16
C VAL A 407 6.79 35.05 1.06
N PRO A 408 7.80 34.69 1.89
CA PRO A 408 7.58 33.75 2.99
C PRO A 408 6.50 34.21 3.95
N ALA A 409 5.60 33.30 4.31
CA ALA A 409 4.58 33.55 5.31
C ALA A 409 5.22 33.79 6.69
N LYS A 410 4.77 34.83 7.40
CA LYS A 410 5.25 35.08 8.77
C LYS A 410 4.66 34.06 9.73
N THR A 411 5.52 33.33 10.44
CA THR A 411 5.14 32.30 11.42
C THR A 411 6.11 32.30 12.61
N ASP A 412 5.63 31.81 13.77
CA ASP A 412 6.45 31.52 14.94
C ASP A 412 6.85 30.04 15.03
N TYR A 413 6.46 29.23 14.04
CA TYR A 413 6.69 27.80 14.00
C TYR A 413 7.65 27.45 12.87
N LEU A 414 8.44 26.42 13.10
CA LEU A 414 9.31 25.78 12.12
C LEU A 414 8.58 24.54 11.61
N ILE A 415 7.85 24.67 10.51
CA ILE A 415 7.06 23.59 9.92
C ILE A 415 7.83 23.02 8.73
N GLY A 416 8.08 21.70 8.75
CA GLY A 416 8.69 21.00 7.64
C GLY A 416 7.76 19.98 7.01
N SER A 417 8.20 19.40 5.91
CA SER A 417 7.53 18.25 5.29
C SER A 417 8.53 17.21 4.83
N TYR A 418 8.18 15.93 4.89
CA TYR A 418 8.91 14.89 4.17
C TYR A 418 8.82 15.13 2.66
N TYR A 419 9.87 14.81 1.92
CA TYR A 419 9.95 14.91 0.46
C TYR A 419 10.50 13.63 -0.12
N TYR A 420 9.76 13.00 -1.03
CA TYR A 420 10.15 11.76 -1.69
C TYR A 420 10.71 12.05 -3.09
N PRO A 421 12.02 11.83 -3.34
CA PRO A 421 12.64 12.00 -4.64
C PRO A 421 12.52 10.70 -5.45
N GLY A 422 11.29 10.40 -5.87
CA GLY A 422 10.96 9.25 -6.70
C GLY A 422 10.53 9.57 -8.13
N TYR A 423 10.32 10.82 -8.50
CA TYR A 423 9.63 11.25 -9.72
C TYR A 423 10.55 11.84 -10.82
N GLY A 424 11.84 11.55 -10.79
CA GLY A 424 12.78 11.93 -11.86
C GLY A 424 12.57 11.24 -13.23
N THR A 425 11.55 10.39 -13.38
CA THR A 425 11.22 9.71 -14.65
C THR A 425 9.70 9.61 -14.82
N ASN A 426 9.22 9.32 -16.03
CA ASN A 426 7.79 9.16 -16.30
C ASN A 426 7.16 7.86 -15.77
N TYR A 427 7.92 6.96 -15.14
CA TYR A 427 7.43 5.64 -14.72
C TYR A 427 6.31 5.70 -13.67
N GLN A 428 6.52 6.35 -12.53
CA GLN A 428 5.45 6.50 -11.54
C GLN A 428 4.30 7.36 -12.07
N TRP A 429 4.60 8.33 -12.94
CA TRP A 429 3.57 9.17 -13.54
C TRP A 429 2.62 8.39 -14.44
N GLN A 430 3.10 7.37 -15.17
CA GLN A 430 2.24 6.43 -15.89
C GLN A 430 1.29 5.69 -14.94
N GLN A 431 1.77 5.26 -13.76
CA GLN A 431 0.92 4.64 -12.74
C GLN A 431 -0.13 5.63 -12.25
N MET A 432 0.26 6.87 -11.92
CA MET A 432 -0.67 7.90 -11.45
C MET A 432 -1.75 8.23 -12.49
N ALA A 433 -1.37 8.44 -13.75
CA ALA A 433 -2.31 8.70 -14.84
C ALA A 433 -3.33 7.57 -15.02
N LEU A 434 -2.91 6.32 -14.83
CA LEU A 434 -3.78 5.15 -14.94
C LEU A 434 -4.66 4.92 -13.72
N PHE A 435 -4.21 5.21 -12.51
CA PHE A 435 -4.92 4.86 -11.28
C PHE A 435 -5.67 6.05 -10.67
N ALA A 436 -5.03 7.21 -10.61
CA ALA A 436 -5.53 8.38 -9.90
C ALA A 436 -5.30 9.70 -10.67
N PRO A 437 -5.80 9.84 -11.91
CA PRO A 437 -5.57 11.05 -12.73
C PRO A 437 -6.11 12.34 -12.08
N GLN A 438 -7.07 12.22 -11.16
CA GLN A 438 -7.59 13.33 -10.38
C GLN A 438 -6.58 13.98 -9.43
N THR A 439 -5.41 13.35 -9.25
CA THR A 439 -4.35 13.80 -8.34
C THR A 439 -3.20 14.47 -9.10
N LYS A 440 -3.36 14.74 -10.40
CA LYS A 440 -2.31 15.33 -11.22
C LYS A 440 -1.76 16.64 -10.59
N PRO A 441 -0.45 16.77 -10.37
CA PRO A 441 0.13 17.98 -9.78
C PRO A 441 -0.11 19.21 -10.65
N VAL A 442 -0.15 20.39 -10.04
CA VAL A 442 -0.22 21.67 -10.78
C VAL A 442 1.00 21.87 -11.68
N LEU A 443 2.14 21.26 -11.33
CA LEU A 443 3.33 21.20 -12.16
C LEU A 443 3.19 20.28 -13.39
N GLY A 444 2.17 19.43 -13.45
CA GLY A 444 2.09 18.33 -14.41
C GLY A 444 2.78 17.07 -13.90
N TYR A 445 3.02 16.10 -14.78
CA TYR A 445 3.85 14.92 -14.51
C TYR A 445 5.33 15.29 -14.67
N TYR A 446 5.88 16.02 -13.70
CA TYR A 446 7.15 16.72 -13.83
C TYR A 446 8.39 15.85 -13.59
N ASP A 447 9.52 16.26 -14.17
CA ASP A 447 10.85 15.85 -13.71
C ASP A 447 11.21 16.63 -12.44
N GLU A 448 11.27 15.97 -11.30
CA GLU A 448 11.58 16.64 -10.03
C GLU A 448 13.05 17.07 -9.91
N GLY A 449 13.92 16.68 -10.84
CA GLY A 449 15.25 17.25 -10.98
C GLY A 449 15.27 18.62 -11.67
N ASN A 450 14.16 19.06 -12.26
CA ASN A 450 14.06 20.35 -12.94
C ASN A 450 14.10 21.52 -11.92
N PRO A 451 15.11 22.41 -12.00
CA PRO A 451 15.24 23.54 -11.08
C PRO A 451 14.02 24.47 -11.06
N GLU A 452 13.29 24.64 -12.18
CA GLU A 452 12.07 25.46 -12.19
C GLU A 452 10.92 24.82 -11.41
N CYS A 453 10.80 23.48 -11.46
CA CYS A 453 9.81 22.76 -10.65
C CYS A 453 10.12 22.93 -9.15
N ILE A 454 11.40 22.84 -8.79
CA ILE A 454 11.85 23.04 -7.42
C ILE A 454 11.62 24.49 -6.97
N ASP A 455 11.86 25.49 -7.83
CA ASP A 455 11.57 26.89 -7.50
C ASP A 455 10.07 27.16 -7.28
N TRP A 456 9.19 26.48 -8.02
CA TRP A 456 7.75 26.49 -7.74
C TRP A 456 7.42 25.84 -6.40
N GLN A 457 8.00 24.69 -6.10
CA GLN A 457 7.81 24.01 -4.82
C GLN A 457 8.29 24.87 -3.64
N ILE A 458 9.47 25.49 -3.74
CA ILE A 458 10.00 26.44 -2.74
C ILE A 458 9.04 27.62 -2.57
N LYS A 459 8.55 28.19 -3.68
CA LYS A 459 7.59 29.29 -3.62
C LYS A 459 6.33 28.91 -2.87
N TRP A 460 5.70 27.81 -3.26
CA TRP A 460 4.47 27.36 -2.63
C TRP A 460 4.67 26.98 -1.17
N ALA A 461 5.79 26.31 -0.84
CA ALA A 461 6.13 25.96 0.54
C ALA A 461 6.26 27.22 1.42
N LEU A 462 7.13 28.17 1.01
CA LEU A 462 7.39 29.39 1.79
C LEU A 462 6.15 30.27 1.93
N GLU A 463 5.39 30.47 0.85
CA GLU A 463 4.16 31.29 0.88
C GLU A 463 3.05 30.68 1.73
N HIS A 464 3.15 29.39 2.08
CA HIS A 464 2.18 28.69 2.91
C HIS A 464 2.71 28.26 4.29
N GLY A 465 3.91 28.70 4.66
CA GLY A 465 4.46 28.47 6.00
C GLY A 465 5.20 27.14 6.18
N VAL A 466 5.54 26.43 5.10
CA VAL A 466 6.49 25.31 5.12
C VAL A 466 7.89 25.88 4.89
N ASN A 467 8.79 25.61 5.83
CA ASN A 467 10.12 26.24 5.89
C ASN A 467 11.25 25.31 5.45
N PHE A 468 11.03 23.99 5.52
CA PHE A 468 12.05 23.01 5.20
C PHE A 468 11.49 21.69 4.67
N PHE A 469 12.32 20.96 3.93
CA PHE A 469 12.05 19.56 3.59
C PHE A 469 12.99 18.59 4.30
N LEU A 470 12.45 17.47 4.77
CA LEU A 470 13.22 16.27 5.11
C LEU A 470 13.22 15.37 3.89
N VAL A 471 14.33 15.35 3.17
CA VAL A 471 14.42 14.71 1.85
C VAL A 471 14.86 13.27 2.04
N ASP A 472 14.09 12.34 1.50
CA ASP A 472 14.46 10.93 1.52
C ASP A 472 15.78 10.75 0.77
N TRP A 473 16.74 10.16 1.46
CA TRP A 473 18.12 10.05 1.01
C TRP A 473 18.60 8.62 1.15
N TYR A 474 19.33 8.15 0.14
CA TYR A 474 19.66 6.74 0.00
C TYR A 474 21.16 6.54 -0.13
N TRP A 475 21.72 5.73 0.77
CA TRP A 475 23.09 5.25 0.72
C TRP A 475 23.17 3.81 1.18
N GLN A 476 23.89 3.00 0.42
CA GLN A 476 24.18 1.62 0.75
C GLN A 476 25.59 1.27 0.26
N ALA A 477 26.50 0.97 1.19
CA ALA A 477 27.84 0.44 0.89
C ALA A 477 28.58 1.26 -0.18
N GLY A 478 28.79 2.55 0.06
CA GLY A 478 29.49 3.45 -0.86
C GLY A 478 28.65 4.09 -1.97
N ILE A 479 27.39 3.70 -2.13
CA ILE A 479 26.58 4.09 -3.29
C ILE A 479 25.40 4.97 -2.88
N ALA A 480 25.43 6.25 -3.30
CA ALA A 480 24.30 7.17 -3.20
C ALA A 480 23.30 6.99 -4.35
N ARG A 481 21.99 7.09 -4.08
CA ARG A 481 20.91 6.92 -5.07
C ARG A 481 19.87 8.04 -4.97
N ASN A 482 19.05 8.20 -6.01
CA ASN A 482 17.95 9.18 -6.09
C ASN A 482 18.39 10.64 -5.87
N MET A 483 19.56 11.01 -6.41
CA MET A 483 20.17 12.34 -6.19
C MET A 483 19.61 13.49 -7.06
N HIS A 484 18.54 13.25 -7.80
CA HIS A 484 18.05 14.14 -8.86
C HIS A 484 17.46 15.43 -8.29
N TRP A 485 16.57 15.34 -7.29
CA TRP A 485 16.06 16.53 -6.60
C TRP A 485 17.19 17.36 -5.99
N LEU A 486 18.16 16.74 -5.29
CA LEU A 486 19.29 17.48 -4.69
C LEU A 486 20.15 18.19 -5.74
N LYS A 487 20.44 17.53 -6.86
CA LYS A 487 21.16 18.14 -7.98
C LYS A 487 20.38 19.33 -8.57
N GLY A 488 19.06 19.22 -8.68
CA GLY A 488 18.18 20.31 -9.11
C GLY A 488 18.11 21.45 -8.10
N PHE A 489 17.98 21.14 -6.81
CA PHE A 489 17.85 22.12 -5.71
C PHE A 489 19.07 23.02 -5.64
N TYR A 490 20.28 22.47 -5.78
CA TYR A 490 21.49 23.30 -5.80
C TYR A 490 21.63 24.16 -7.08
N GLN A 491 20.79 23.96 -8.10
CA GLN A 491 20.68 24.83 -9.28
C GLN A 491 19.48 25.78 -9.21
N ALA A 492 18.53 25.54 -8.31
CA ALA A 492 17.32 26.34 -8.14
C ALA A 492 17.67 27.77 -7.70
N LYS A 493 16.91 28.74 -8.20
CA LYS A 493 17.14 30.18 -7.97
C LYS A 493 16.83 30.57 -6.53
N PHE A 494 15.80 29.96 -5.93
CA PHE A 494 15.29 30.32 -4.60
C PHE A 494 15.83 29.46 -3.46
N LYS A 495 16.79 28.57 -3.73
CA LYS A 495 17.35 27.65 -2.73
C LYS A 495 17.83 28.34 -1.44
N SER A 496 18.38 29.54 -1.54
CA SER A 496 18.93 30.29 -0.40
C SER A 496 17.87 30.72 0.62
N ALA A 497 16.59 30.76 0.21
CA ALA A 497 15.46 31.08 1.07
C ALA A 497 14.86 29.84 1.77
N PHE A 498 15.27 28.63 1.39
CA PHE A 498 14.66 27.38 1.84
C PHE A 498 15.66 26.50 2.59
N LYS A 499 15.17 25.71 3.55
CA LYS A 499 16.01 24.75 4.28
C LYS A 499 15.72 23.32 3.87
N TRP A 500 16.69 22.43 4.04
CA TRP A 500 16.45 21.00 3.91
C TRP A 500 17.38 20.19 4.81
N ALA A 501 16.99 18.95 5.14
CA ALA A 501 17.85 17.99 5.84
C ALA A 501 17.68 16.58 5.29
N ILE A 502 18.65 15.74 5.59
CA ILE A 502 18.66 14.33 5.21
C ILE A 502 17.66 13.55 6.05
N MET A 503 16.76 12.82 5.39
CA MET A 503 16.09 11.64 5.95
C MET A 503 16.71 10.40 5.31
N TRP A 504 17.69 9.79 6.00
CA TRP A 504 18.36 8.60 5.47
C TRP A 504 17.45 7.38 5.60
N ALA A 505 16.94 6.92 4.45
CA ALA A 505 16.19 5.69 4.25
C ALA A 505 17.11 4.44 4.38
N ASN A 506 17.77 4.30 5.52
CA ASN A 506 18.84 3.33 5.78
C ASN A 506 18.35 1.89 6.06
N HIS A 507 17.15 1.53 5.61
CA HIS A 507 16.59 0.17 5.68
C HIS A 507 17.21 -0.77 4.62
N ASN A 508 18.54 -0.76 4.59
CA ASN A 508 19.36 -1.49 3.64
C ASN A 508 19.33 -3.01 3.90
N ALA A 509 19.88 -3.78 2.96
CA ALA A 509 20.14 -5.19 3.16
C ALA A 509 21.06 -5.43 4.39
N PRO A 510 20.93 -6.58 5.08
CA PRO A 510 21.80 -6.91 6.21
C PRO A 510 23.28 -6.87 5.84
N LYS A 511 24.13 -6.54 6.82
CA LYS A 511 25.60 -6.44 6.73
C LYS A 511 26.09 -5.37 5.76
N THR A 512 25.36 -4.27 5.63
CA THR A 512 25.77 -3.13 4.80
C THR A 512 26.18 -1.91 5.61
N HIS A 513 25.93 -1.90 6.92
CA HIS A 513 26.48 -0.90 7.84
C HIS A 513 27.81 -1.40 8.43
N SER A 514 28.88 -0.63 8.23
CA SER A 514 30.19 -0.88 8.82
C SER A 514 30.84 0.42 9.27
N ARG A 515 31.88 0.35 10.11
CA ARG A 515 32.63 1.55 10.50
C ARG A 515 33.21 2.29 9.28
N GLU A 516 33.72 1.55 8.30
CA GLU A 516 34.27 2.11 7.07
C GLU A 516 33.19 2.81 6.24
N ASP A 517 32.05 2.15 6.02
CA ASP A 517 30.94 2.75 5.27
C ASP A 517 30.38 3.99 5.99
N TRP A 518 30.37 3.97 7.32
CA TRP A 518 29.97 5.11 8.13
C TRP A 518 30.92 6.31 7.99
N ILE A 519 32.23 6.07 7.90
CA ILE A 519 33.19 7.14 7.60
C ILE A 519 32.93 7.70 6.19
N ASN A 520 32.69 6.82 5.21
CA ASN A 520 32.46 7.22 3.82
C ASN A 520 31.19 8.08 3.68
N VAL A 521 30.09 7.65 4.29
CA VAL A 521 28.81 8.38 4.22
C VAL A 521 28.90 9.74 4.94
N VAL A 522 29.58 9.80 6.09
CA VAL A 522 29.75 11.07 6.83
C VAL A 522 30.65 12.04 6.06
N ASN A 523 31.76 11.56 5.48
CA ASN A 523 32.59 12.39 4.61
C ASN A 523 31.80 12.93 3.42
N PHE A 524 30.97 12.08 2.79
CA PHE A 524 30.10 12.51 1.70
C PHE A 524 29.13 13.62 2.16
N TRP A 525 28.52 13.50 3.34
CA TRP A 525 27.66 14.56 3.86
C TRP A 525 28.42 15.86 4.16
N LEU A 526 29.62 15.77 4.74
CA LEU A 526 30.45 16.92 5.03
C LEU A 526 30.83 17.65 3.75
N ASP A 527 31.29 16.92 2.74
CA ASP A 527 31.78 17.49 1.49
C ASP A 527 30.67 18.15 0.66
N ASN A 528 29.44 17.64 0.75
CA ASN A 528 28.36 18.06 -0.14
C ASN A 528 27.26 18.89 0.53
N TYR A 529 26.96 18.67 1.82
CA TYR A 529 25.70 19.14 2.43
C TYR A 529 25.84 19.89 3.74
N LEU A 530 26.45 19.30 4.77
CA LEU A 530 26.32 19.78 6.16
C LEU A 530 26.91 21.19 6.39
N LYS A 531 27.79 21.64 5.49
CA LYS A 531 28.41 22.97 5.50
C LYS A 531 27.63 24.03 4.71
N THR A 532 26.62 23.63 3.94
CA THR A 532 25.86 24.55 3.10
C THR A 532 24.89 25.41 3.94
N PRO A 533 24.72 26.71 3.62
CA PRO A 533 23.81 27.57 4.38
C PRO A 533 22.34 27.13 4.27
N GLU A 534 21.97 26.39 3.23
CA GLU A 534 20.63 25.84 3.04
C GLU A 534 20.34 24.59 3.90
N TYR A 535 21.35 23.98 4.52
CA TYR A 535 21.15 22.81 5.37
C TYR A 535 20.47 23.17 6.70
N LEU A 536 19.49 22.37 7.12
CA LEU A 536 18.76 22.58 8.36
C LEU A 536 19.66 22.29 9.57
N THR A 537 19.68 23.24 10.50
CA THR A 537 20.30 23.07 11.81
C THR A 537 19.25 23.22 12.91
N LEU A 538 19.25 22.32 13.89
CA LEU A 538 18.46 22.44 15.11
C LEU A 538 19.42 22.53 16.30
N HIS A 539 19.12 23.42 17.25
CA HIS A 539 19.99 23.68 18.41
C HIS A 539 21.45 24.00 18.02
N GLY A 540 21.62 24.68 16.87
CA GLY A 540 22.92 25.06 16.33
C GLY A 540 23.70 23.97 15.59
N LYS A 541 23.22 22.71 15.55
CA LYS A 541 23.90 21.61 14.84
C LYS A 541 23.13 21.15 13.60
N PRO A 542 23.81 20.74 12.50
CA PRO A 542 23.15 20.03 11.41
C PRO A 542 22.46 18.75 11.91
N VAL A 543 21.29 18.45 11.33
CA VAL A 543 20.47 17.30 11.74
C VAL A 543 20.36 16.24 10.65
N VAL A 544 20.42 14.97 11.06
CA VAL A 544 20.23 13.80 10.18
C VAL A 544 19.13 12.92 10.76
N PHE A 545 18.10 12.62 9.98
CA PHE A 545 16.99 11.76 10.36
C PHE A 545 17.25 10.34 9.86
N MET A 546 17.04 9.33 10.69
CA MET A 546 17.39 7.94 10.42
C MET A 546 16.13 7.07 10.42
N TRP A 547 15.83 6.42 9.29
CA TRP A 547 14.62 5.61 9.12
C TRP A 547 14.57 4.36 10.01
N ASN A 548 15.65 3.57 10.00
CA ASN A 548 15.74 2.28 10.68
C ASN A 548 16.90 2.24 11.66
N THR A 549 16.56 2.27 12.95
CA THR A 549 17.54 2.20 14.05
C THR A 549 18.07 0.77 14.27
N ARG A 550 17.27 -0.27 13.99
CA ARG A 550 17.60 -1.68 14.30
C ARG A 550 18.62 -2.29 13.36
N ASN A 551 18.62 -1.90 12.09
CA ASN A 551 19.57 -2.46 11.12
C ASN A 551 21.02 -2.13 11.50
N ILE A 552 21.28 -0.91 11.97
CA ILE A 552 22.61 -0.49 12.42
C ILE A 552 23.08 -1.32 13.61
N ILE A 553 22.22 -1.53 14.61
CA ILE A 553 22.50 -2.37 15.78
C ILE A 553 22.84 -3.80 15.35
N SER A 554 22.03 -4.35 14.43
CA SER A 554 22.14 -5.74 13.98
C SER A 554 23.45 -5.98 13.22
N ASP A 555 23.80 -5.07 12.31
CA ASP A 555 25.00 -5.18 11.47
C ASP A 555 26.30 -5.02 12.28
N LEU A 556 26.28 -4.21 13.34
CA LEU A 556 27.46 -3.95 14.18
C LEU A 556 27.55 -4.85 15.41
N GLY A 557 26.58 -5.74 15.62
CA GLY A 557 26.59 -6.72 16.70
C GLY A 557 26.23 -6.17 18.08
N GLY A 558 25.57 -5.02 18.17
CA GLY A 558 25.08 -4.48 19.44
C GLY A 558 24.91 -2.95 19.49
N ILE A 559 24.35 -2.47 20.60
CA ILE A 559 24.08 -1.05 20.84
C ILE A 559 25.40 -0.27 21.03
N GLU A 560 26.35 -0.80 21.80
CA GLU A 560 27.63 -0.12 22.09
C GLU A 560 28.45 0.15 20.81
N PRO A 561 28.73 -0.83 19.92
CA PRO A 561 29.41 -0.56 18.66
C PRO A 561 28.68 0.45 17.76
N ALA A 562 27.33 0.43 17.77
CA ALA A 562 26.54 1.39 17.03
C ALA A 562 26.65 2.82 17.59
N SER A 563 26.64 2.98 18.91
CA SER A 563 26.81 4.26 19.60
C SER A 563 28.17 4.90 19.27
N GLU A 564 29.23 4.10 19.16
CA GLU A 564 30.56 4.59 18.77
C GLU A 564 30.60 5.17 17.35
N LEU A 565 29.74 4.73 16.43
CA LEU A 565 29.64 5.34 15.09
C LEU A 565 28.99 6.73 15.15
N PHE A 566 28.01 6.94 16.02
CA PHE A 566 27.36 8.24 16.18
C PHE A 566 28.34 9.25 16.79
N LYS A 567 29.09 8.85 17.81
CA LYS A 567 30.19 9.65 18.36
C LYS A 567 31.27 9.95 17.33
N LEU A 568 31.63 8.97 16.51
CA LEU A 568 32.58 9.16 15.40
C LEU A 568 32.08 10.23 14.43
N ALA A 569 30.81 10.19 14.01
CA ALA A 569 30.25 11.18 13.09
C ALA A 569 30.21 12.59 13.70
N ASP A 570 29.83 12.72 14.98
CA ASP A 570 29.83 14.02 15.68
C ASP A 570 31.26 14.60 15.76
N ASN A 571 32.26 13.76 16.07
CA ASN A 571 33.67 14.18 16.09
C ASN A 571 34.19 14.55 14.69
N MET A 572 33.88 13.77 13.65
CA MET A 572 34.27 14.08 12.27
C MET A 572 33.71 15.44 11.82
N ALA A 573 32.47 15.76 12.19
CA ALA A 573 31.90 17.06 11.92
C ALA A 573 32.57 18.18 12.72
N ALA A 574 32.92 17.93 13.99
CA ALA A 574 33.70 18.85 14.81
C ALA A 574 35.07 19.17 14.20
N ASP A 575 35.80 18.14 13.77
CA ASP A 575 37.10 18.26 13.11
C ASP A 575 37.00 19.02 11.76
N ALA A 576 35.85 18.92 11.09
CA ALA A 576 35.54 19.66 9.87
C ALA A 576 35.05 21.11 10.10
N GLY A 577 35.05 21.59 11.36
CA GLY A 577 34.70 22.96 11.73
C GLY A 577 33.21 23.21 11.98
N LEU A 578 32.39 22.17 12.09
CA LEU A 578 30.99 22.25 12.51
C LEU A 578 30.86 22.02 14.02
N PRO A 579 29.75 22.38 14.69
CA PRO A 579 29.55 22.10 16.11
C PRO A 579 29.24 20.61 16.42
N GLY A 580 29.27 19.72 15.43
CA GLY A 580 28.88 18.31 15.50
C GLY A 580 27.62 17.99 14.69
N ILE A 581 26.99 16.83 14.91
CA ILE A 581 25.77 16.37 14.23
C ILE A 581 24.75 15.88 15.26
N HIS A 582 23.48 16.23 15.09
CA HIS A 582 22.38 15.61 15.84
C HIS A 582 21.62 14.60 14.99
N PHE A 583 21.42 13.40 15.54
CA PHE A 583 20.66 12.34 14.90
C PHE A 583 19.25 12.25 15.49
N TYR A 584 18.25 12.12 14.61
CA TYR A 584 16.86 11.91 14.98
C TYR A 584 16.38 10.55 14.47
N ALA A 585 15.72 9.76 15.31
CA ALA A 585 15.19 8.47 14.92
C ALA A 585 13.76 8.63 14.38
N LEU A 586 13.44 7.99 13.25
CA LEU A 586 12.05 7.69 12.94
C LEU A 586 11.67 6.48 13.82
N ASN A 587 10.58 6.59 14.60
CA ASN A 587 10.12 5.77 15.74
C ASN A 587 10.22 4.24 15.57
N SER A 588 11.44 3.73 15.42
CA SER A 588 11.77 2.37 15.00
C SER A 588 12.48 1.58 16.10
N GLY A 589 12.24 1.90 17.38
CA GLY A 589 12.86 1.19 18.50
C GLY A 589 12.34 1.66 19.85
N ALA A 590 12.79 1.00 20.92
CA ALA A 590 12.51 1.45 22.29
C ALA A 590 13.31 2.72 22.59
N THR A 591 12.68 3.71 23.22
CA THR A 591 13.25 5.04 23.50
C THR A 591 14.55 4.97 24.31
N GLU A 592 14.65 4.05 25.28
CA GLU A 592 15.90 3.80 26.02
C GLU A 592 17.06 3.39 25.10
N THR A 593 16.79 2.53 24.11
CA THR A 593 17.80 2.10 23.13
C THR A 593 18.27 3.27 22.27
N LEU A 594 17.35 4.15 21.87
CA LEU A 594 17.68 5.34 21.07
C LEU A 594 18.65 6.27 21.82
N VAL A 595 18.42 6.49 23.12
CA VAL A 595 19.35 7.30 23.94
C VAL A 595 20.72 6.65 24.04
N LYS A 596 20.79 5.34 24.29
CA LYS A 596 22.07 4.62 24.38
C LYS A 596 22.87 4.68 23.07
N MET A 597 22.18 4.68 21.92
CA MET A 597 22.80 4.88 20.61
C MET A 597 23.30 6.32 20.37
N GLY A 598 22.81 7.31 21.12
CA GLY A 598 23.21 8.72 20.98
C GLY A 598 22.25 9.59 20.14
N TYR A 599 21.02 9.13 19.87
CA TYR A 599 20.00 9.98 19.28
C TYR A 599 19.66 11.17 20.18
N LYS A 600 19.30 12.31 19.57
CA LYS A 600 18.90 13.54 20.27
C LYS A 600 17.41 13.83 20.19
N GLY A 601 16.74 13.20 19.23
CA GLY A 601 15.31 13.20 19.19
C GLY A 601 14.74 12.07 18.37
N LEU A 602 13.42 12.09 18.27
CA LEU A 602 12.65 11.13 17.51
C LEU A 602 11.44 11.79 16.86
N THR A 603 10.99 11.21 15.77
CA THR A 603 9.81 11.58 14.98
C THR A 603 9.22 10.29 14.38
N SER A 604 8.27 10.37 13.46
CA SER A 604 7.92 9.25 12.57
C SER A 604 7.76 9.75 11.14
N TYR A 605 7.66 8.85 10.16
CA TYR A 605 7.34 9.26 8.79
C TYR A 605 5.84 9.54 8.61
N HIS A 606 5.03 8.59 9.08
CA HIS A 606 3.57 8.67 9.19
C HIS A 606 3.13 8.52 10.65
N TRP A 607 2.00 9.12 11.01
CA TRP A 607 1.47 9.06 12.38
C TRP A 607 -0.04 8.76 12.41
N TRP A 608 -0.42 7.55 12.03
CA TRP A 608 -1.84 7.10 12.07
C TRP A 608 -2.30 6.55 13.42
N ALA A 609 -1.40 6.50 14.42
CA ALA A 609 -1.67 5.94 15.74
C ALA A 609 -2.31 4.53 15.67
N ASN A 610 -3.42 4.30 16.37
CA ASN A 610 -4.18 3.04 16.33
C ASN A 610 -5.48 3.15 15.51
N ALA A 611 -5.58 4.12 14.59
CA ALA A 611 -6.79 4.38 13.80
C ALA A 611 -7.28 3.13 13.05
N SER A 612 -6.37 2.41 12.38
CA SER A 612 -6.68 1.17 11.65
C SER A 612 -7.22 0.09 12.57
N LEU A 613 -6.59 -0.12 13.73
CA LEU A 613 -6.96 -1.16 14.70
C LEU A 613 -8.36 -0.94 15.29
N THR A 614 -8.72 0.32 15.54
CA THR A 614 -10.02 0.71 16.11
C THR A 614 -11.14 0.86 15.07
N SER A 615 -10.84 0.66 13.78
CA SER A 615 -11.80 0.77 12.69
C SER A 615 -12.47 -0.57 12.38
N GLN A 616 -13.61 -0.51 11.68
CA GLN A 616 -14.36 -1.70 11.23
C GLN A 616 -13.49 -2.60 10.34
N ASN A 617 -12.65 -2.02 9.48
CA ASN A 617 -11.70 -2.75 8.65
C ASN A 617 -10.32 -2.08 8.75
N GLN A 618 -9.28 -2.88 8.98
CA GLN A 618 -7.90 -2.38 9.15
C GLN A 618 -7.25 -1.96 7.83
N LYS A 619 -7.82 -2.38 6.69
CA LYS A 619 -7.42 -2.04 5.33
C LYS A 619 -8.21 -0.88 4.73
N PHE A 620 -9.31 -0.45 5.34
CA PHE A 620 -10.15 0.65 4.83
C PHE A 620 -10.79 1.43 5.99
N TYR A 621 -10.26 2.62 6.28
CA TYR A 621 -10.69 3.46 7.40
C TYR A 621 -10.61 4.95 7.08
N SER A 622 -11.31 5.80 7.84
CA SER A 622 -11.43 7.22 7.52
C SER A 622 -10.22 8.03 7.99
N TYR A 623 -9.95 9.13 7.28
CA TYR A 623 -8.97 10.12 7.71
C TYR A 623 -9.38 10.79 9.03
N GLN A 624 -10.68 10.97 9.30
CA GLN A 624 -11.18 11.42 10.61
C GLN A 624 -10.67 10.53 11.76
N ALA A 625 -10.58 9.21 11.57
CA ALA A 625 -10.04 8.32 12.59
C ALA A 625 -8.55 8.61 12.87
N VAL A 626 -7.77 9.02 11.85
CA VAL A 626 -6.39 9.48 12.05
C VAL A 626 -6.37 10.77 12.86
N VAL A 627 -7.19 11.75 12.48
CA VAL A 627 -7.31 13.04 13.20
C VAL A 627 -7.64 12.84 14.68
N ASP A 628 -8.62 11.99 14.99
CA ASP A 628 -9.07 11.74 16.37
C ASP A 628 -8.02 11.01 17.22
N LYS A 629 -7.22 10.13 16.62
CA LYS A 629 -6.25 9.29 17.34
C LYS A 629 -4.87 9.92 17.48
N ALA A 630 -4.53 10.94 16.68
CA ALA A 630 -3.22 11.54 16.69
C ALA A 630 -2.88 12.30 18.01
N PRO A 631 -3.73 13.19 18.56
CA PRO A 631 -3.41 13.93 19.79
C PRO A 631 -3.05 13.05 21.01
N PRO A 632 -3.83 12.01 21.38
CA PRO A 632 -3.45 11.16 22.49
C PRO A 632 -2.19 10.33 22.19
N ALA A 633 -1.89 10.04 20.92
CA ALA A 633 -0.67 9.34 20.55
C ALA A 633 0.57 10.24 20.64
N TRP A 634 0.48 11.51 20.22
CA TRP A 634 1.55 12.50 20.42
C TRP A 634 1.84 12.72 21.91
N ASN A 635 0.82 12.81 22.75
CA ASN A 635 1.00 12.93 24.21
C ASN A 635 1.76 11.72 24.79
N ARG A 636 1.36 10.50 24.43
CA ARG A 636 2.05 9.29 24.89
C ARG A 636 3.52 9.25 24.47
N MET A 637 3.81 9.63 23.22
CA MET A 637 5.19 9.67 22.74
C MET A 637 6.01 10.76 23.43
N GLN A 638 5.40 11.93 23.65
CA GLN A 638 6.04 13.02 24.36
C GLN A 638 6.42 12.64 25.78
N ASP A 639 5.52 11.96 26.50
CA ASP A 639 5.77 11.49 27.85
C ASP A 639 6.90 10.46 27.85
N ASP A 640 6.91 9.54 26.89
CA ASP A 640 7.99 8.56 26.74
C ASP A 640 9.34 9.22 26.44
N ALA A 641 9.38 10.14 25.47
CA ALA A 641 10.59 10.88 25.11
C ALA A 641 11.14 11.70 26.29
N LYS A 642 10.25 12.37 27.05
CA LYS A 642 10.62 13.14 28.26
C LYS A 642 11.26 12.28 29.34
N ARG A 643 10.85 11.02 29.51
CA ARG A 643 11.47 10.10 30.49
C ARG A 643 12.94 9.84 30.23
N TYR A 644 13.38 10.02 28.98
CA TYR A 644 14.74 9.74 28.53
C TYR A 644 15.47 10.97 27.98
N ASP A 645 14.95 12.18 28.20
CA ASP A 645 15.54 13.44 27.71
C ASP A 645 15.75 13.47 26.18
N LEU A 646 14.79 12.93 25.42
CA LEU A 646 14.74 13.02 23.96
C LEU A 646 13.76 14.10 23.51
N GLU A 647 14.15 14.84 22.47
CA GLU A 647 13.22 15.71 21.74
C GLU A 647 12.25 14.87 20.91
N PHE A 648 10.95 15.13 21.01
CA PHE A 648 9.95 14.52 20.13
C PHE A 648 9.45 15.56 19.14
N ILE A 649 9.51 15.27 17.84
CA ILE A 649 8.94 16.10 16.79
C ILE A 649 7.64 15.43 16.31
N PRO A 650 6.46 16.04 16.53
CA PRO A 650 5.18 15.48 16.13
C PRO A 650 5.01 15.60 14.60
N VAL A 651 4.20 14.69 14.08
CA VAL A 651 3.92 14.59 12.65
C VAL A 651 2.45 14.85 12.38
N GLY A 652 2.15 15.77 11.47
CA GLY A 652 0.84 15.96 10.86
C GLY A 652 0.72 15.10 9.60
N ASP A 653 -0.13 14.09 9.62
CA ASP A 653 -0.24 13.12 8.53
C ASP A 653 -1.07 13.65 7.36
N THR A 654 -0.79 13.21 6.13
CA THR A 654 -1.44 13.71 4.91
C THR A 654 -2.30 12.67 4.18
N GLY A 655 -2.54 11.51 4.79
CA GLY A 655 -3.38 10.44 4.25
C GLY A 655 -2.58 9.23 3.77
N TRP A 656 -3.27 8.28 3.11
CA TRP A 656 -2.65 7.12 2.48
C TRP A 656 -3.61 6.42 1.51
N ASP A 657 -3.18 6.19 0.29
CA ASP A 657 -3.80 5.31 -0.71
C ASP A 657 -2.76 4.79 -1.71
N ALA A 658 -1.99 3.78 -1.31
CA ALA A 658 -0.94 3.20 -2.16
C ALA A 658 -1.44 2.20 -3.23
N ARG A 659 -2.71 2.28 -3.64
CA ARG A 659 -3.24 1.46 -4.74
C ARG A 659 -2.49 1.64 -6.06
N PRO A 660 -2.01 2.85 -6.46
CA PRO A 660 -1.19 2.99 -7.66
C PRO A 660 0.09 2.13 -7.64
N ARG A 661 0.70 1.94 -6.46
CA ARG A 661 1.95 1.18 -6.27
C ARG A 661 1.71 -0.32 -6.02
N HIS A 662 0.67 -0.64 -5.25
CA HIS A 662 0.48 -1.98 -4.67
C HIS A 662 -0.85 -2.64 -5.06
N ASN A 663 -1.65 -2.00 -5.91
CA ASN A 663 -3.02 -2.41 -6.23
C ASN A 663 -3.79 -2.65 -4.91
N LEU A 664 -4.57 -3.72 -4.78
CA LEU A 664 -5.30 -4.02 -3.55
C LEU A 664 -4.43 -4.65 -2.43
N ASN A 665 -3.12 -4.82 -2.61
CA ASN A 665 -2.20 -5.26 -1.56
C ASN A 665 -1.70 -4.09 -0.69
N THR A 666 -2.63 -3.24 -0.25
CA THR A 666 -2.40 -2.05 0.58
C THR A 666 -3.56 -1.87 1.56
N PHE A 667 -3.58 -0.77 2.29
CA PHE A 667 -4.77 -0.21 2.93
C PHE A 667 -5.07 1.18 2.34
N VAL A 668 -6.25 1.71 2.62
CA VAL A 668 -6.72 3.03 2.16
C VAL A 668 -7.26 3.81 3.35
N ILE A 669 -6.79 5.05 3.48
CA ILE A 669 -7.33 6.06 4.39
C ILE A 669 -8.22 6.98 3.55
N TYR A 670 -9.52 6.70 3.55
CA TYR A 670 -10.48 7.43 2.71
C TYR A 670 -10.90 8.76 3.36
N ASP A 671 -11.59 9.58 2.57
CA ASP A 671 -12.15 10.87 3.02
C ASP A 671 -11.11 11.83 3.58
N ARG A 672 -9.96 11.94 2.91
CA ARG A 672 -9.07 13.06 3.18
C ARG A 672 -9.61 14.32 2.50
N THR A 673 -9.92 15.35 3.28
CA THR A 673 -10.39 16.66 2.79
C THR A 673 -9.55 17.80 3.36
N PRO A 674 -9.49 18.97 2.69
CA PRO A 674 -8.81 20.15 3.24
C PRO A 674 -9.33 20.58 4.61
N GLN A 675 -10.63 20.41 4.87
CA GLN A 675 -11.25 20.74 6.16
C GLN A 675 -10.77 19.82 7.28
N LEU A 676 -10.71 18.51 7.04
CA LEU A 676 -10.19 17.56 8.02
C LEU A 676 -8.69 17.72 8.22
N PHE A 677 -7.93 17.99 7.16
CA PHE A 677 -6.51 18.31 7.27
C PHE A 677 -6.30 19.58 8.10
N LYS A 678 -7.05 20.65 7.85
CA LYS A 678 -7.02 21.87 8.67
C LYS A 678 -7.31 21.59 10.14
N LYS A 679 -8.33 20.76 10.44
CA LYS A 679 -8.62 20.32 11.81
C LYS A 679 -7.44 19.56 12.42
N HIS A 680 -6.82 18.66 11.69
CA HIS A 680 -5.64 17.93 12.13
C HIS A 680 -4.47 18.87 12.46
N LEU A 681 -4.23 19.88 11.63
CA LEU A 681 -3.21 20.89 11.86
C LEU A 681 -3.54 21.77 13.07
N GLN A 682 -4.81 22.11 13.29
CA GLN A 682 -5.24 22.82 14.49
C GLN A 682 -4.93 22.02 15.76
N ASP A 683 -5.24 20.72 15.76
CA ASP A 683 -4.91 19.83 16.88
C ASP A 683 -3.39 19.73 17.11
N LEU A 684 -2.61 19.67 16.01
CA LEU A 684 -1.16 19.70 16.06
C LEU A 684 -0.64 21.00 16.68
N LYS A 685 -1.17 22.15 16.26
CA LYS A 685 -0.80 23.45 16.81
C LYS A 685 -1.16 23.56 18.29
N GLU A 686 -2.35 23.13 18.70
CA GLU A 686 -2.77 23.10 20.11
C GLU A 686 -1.84 22.22 20.96
N TYR A 687 -1.47 21.04 20.43
CA TYR A 687 -0.49 20.16 21.06
C TYR A 687 0.88 20.86 21.21
N MET A 688 1.37 21.51 20.16
CA MET A 688 2.65 22.21 20.15
C MET A 688 2.67 23.37 21.16
N ASP A 689 1.63 24.20 21.16
CA ASP A 689 1.52 25.35 22.06
C ASP A 689 1.48 24.93 23.53
N ARG A 690 0.72 23.88 23.86
CA ARG A 690 0.65 23.33 25.21
C ARG A 690 2.01 22.79 25.70
N ASN A 691 2.83 22.26 24.79
CA ASN A 691 4.15 21.70 25.12
C ASN A 691 5.30 22.69 24.92
N ASN A 692 5.01 23.96 24.61
CA ASN A 692 6.01 24.97 24.24
C ASN A 692 6.95 24.52 23.10
N GLN A 693 6.41 23.74 22.18
CA GLN A 693 7.13 23.20 21.04
C GLN A 693 6.92 24.10 19.81
N LYS A 694 7.98 24.29 19.03
CA LYS A 694 7.97 25.17 17.85
C LYS A 694 8.30 24.46 16.54
N ILE A 695 8.62 23.17 16.57
CA ILE A 695 8.91 22.37 15.37
C ILE A 695 7.91 21.22 15.19
N ALA A 696 7.45 21.02 13.96
CA ALA A 696 6.67 19.86 13.55
C ALA A 696 6.97 19.50 12.09
N VAL A 697 6.63 18.27 11.69
CA VAL A 697 6.82 17.78 10.31
C VAL A 697 5.49 17.30 9.74
N LEU A 698 5.28 17.48 8.44
CA LEU A 698 4.13 16.98 7.70
C LEU A 698 4.55 15.78 6.84
N GLY A 699 3.70 14.76 6.73
CA GLY A 699 4.07 13.51 6.07
C GLY A 699 3.13 13.09 4.94
N PRO A 700 3.57 13.16 3.67
CA PRO A 700 4.66 13.94 3.07
C PRO A 700 4.17 15.00 2.04
N TRP A 701 5.11 15.70 1.38
CA TRP A 701 4.83 16.74 0.39
C TRP A 701 4.27 16.15 -0.92
N ASN A 702 4.90 15.11 -1.46
CA ASN A 702 4.75 14.66 -2.85
C ASN A 702 4.80 13.14 -3.06
N GLU A 703 4.38 12.29 -2.11
CA GLU A 703 4.40 10.84 -2.31
C GLU A 703 3.14 10.33 -3.02
N TRP A 704 3.00 10.77 -4.28
CA TRP A 704 1.80 10.59 -5.11
C TRP A 704 1.33 9.13 -5.21
N THR A 705 2.27 8.19 -5.40
CA THR A 705 1.94 6.77 -5.60
C THR A 705 1.49 6.06 -4.32
N GLU A 706 1.70 6.70 -3.17
CA GLU A 706 1.22 6.24 -1.87
C GLU A 706 -0.03 6.99 -1.39
N GLY A 707 -0.54 7.92 -2.21
CA GLY A 707 -1.74 8.71 -1.90
C GLY A 707 -1.53 9.72 -0.77
N SER A 708 -0.27 10.05 -0.47
CA SER A 708 0.13 10.92 0.63
C SER A 708 0.84 12.15 0.06
N TYR A 709 0.14 13.27 -0.04
CA TYR A 709 0.67 14.49 -0.68
C TYR A 709 -0.05 15.75 -0.19
N ILE A 710 0.66 16.87 -0.10
CA ILE A 710 0.07 18.21 0.11
C ILE A 710 0.41 19.18 -1.01
N GLU A 711 1.33 18.81 -1.90
CA GLU A 711 1.66 19.59 -3.08
C GLU A 711 0.39 19.90 -3.91
N PRO A 712 0.24 21.14 -4.42
CA PRO A 712 -0.94 21.52 -5.18
C PRO A 712 -1.21 20.59 -6.37
N CYS A 713 -2.46 20.15 -6.50
CA CYS A 713 -2.91 19.21 -7.55
C CYS A 713 -4.36 19.45 -7.98
N SER A 714 -4.81 18.72 -8.99
CA SER A 714 -6.18 18.78 -9.51
C SER A 714 -7.27 18.47 -8.47
N GLU A 715 -6.95 17.66 -7.46
CA GLU A 715 -7.94 17.20 -6.48
C GLU A 715 -8.44 18.32 -5.57
N TRP A 716 -7.51 19.17 -5.10
CA TRP A 716 -7.74 20.19 -4.07
C TRP A 716 -7.14 21.56 -4.40
N GLY A 717 -6.52 21.75 -5.56
CA GLY A 717 -5.80 22.97 -5.89
C GLY A 717 -4.76 23.31 -4.80
N PHE A 718 -4.87 24.52 -4.24
CA PHE A 718 -4.01 25.00 -3.15
C PHE A 718 -4.62 24.83 -1.75
N GLU A 719 -5.80 24.21 -1.61
CA GLU A 719 -6.52 24.17 -0.32
C GLU A 719 -5.73 23.48 0.80
N MET A 720 -4.96 22.42 0.48
CA MET A 720 -4.14 21.72 1.47
C MET A 720 -3.01 22.61 2.03
N VAL A 721 -2.29 23.33 1.17
CA VAL A 721 -1.23 24.25 1.62
C VAL A 721 -1.81 25.52 2.27
N ARG A 722 -2.98 26.01 1.83
CA ARG A 722 -3.71 27.09 2.51
C ARG A 722 -4.08 26.72 3.94
N ALA A 723 -4.46 25.47 4.20
CA ALA A 723 -4.73 25.02 5.56
C ALA A 723 -3.51 25.17 6.49
N ILE A 724 -2.29 24.98 5.98
CA ILE A 724 -1.04 25.20 6.75
C ILE A 724 -0.87 26.68 7.06
N ARG A 725 -1.03 27.55 6.06
CA ARG A 725 -0.94 29.01 6.21
C ARG A 725 -1.94 29.51 7.26
N ASP A 726 -3.19 29.08 7.14
CA ASP A 726 -4.30 29.48 8.01
C ASP A 726 -4.07 29.12 9.49
N VAL A 727 -3.36 28.02 9.75
CA VAL A 727 -3.16 27.50 11.12
C VAL A 727 -1.89 28.06 11.75
N PHE A 728 -0.78 28.11 11.00
CA PHE A 728 0.54 28.40 11.56
C PHE A 728 1.04 29.83 11.28
N CYS A 729 0.42 30.59 10.38
CA CYS A 729 0.91 31.91 9.98
C CYS A 729 0.09 33.07 10.56
N LYS A 730 0.73 34.23 10.70
CA LYS A 730 0.15 35.45 11.29
C LYS A 730 -0.60 36.34 10.29
N GLU A 731 -0.39 36.12 9.00
CA GLU A 731 -0.83 37.07 7.97
C GLU A 731 -2.22 36.78 7.42
N THR A 732 -2.97 37.84 7.15
CA THR A 732 -4.30 37.79 6.53
C THR A 732 -4.28 38.01 5.01
N THR A 733 -3.12 38.36 4.43
CA THR A 733 -2.99 38.54 2.98
C THR A 733 -3.02 37.17 2.30
N PRO A 734 -3.95 36.92 1.35
CA PRO A 734 -3.98 35.66 0.61
C PRO A 734 -2.69 35.46 -0.20
N SER A 735 -2.24 34.21 -0.29
CA SER A 735 -1.22 33.81 -1.26
C SER A 735 -1.69 34.11 -2.69
N SER A 736 -0.76 34.41 -3.59
CA SER A 736 -1.07 34.64 -5.00
C SER A 736 -1.52 33.37 -5.75
N ASP A 737 -1.18 32.19 -5.19
CA ASP A 737 -1.50 30.85 -5.71
C ASP A 737 -1.34 30.72 -7.23
N LEU A 738 -0.26 31.31 -7.72
CA LEU A 738 0.13 31.27 -9.12
C LEU A 738 0.53 29.86 -9.52
N SER A 739 0.06 29.42 -10.68
CA SER A 739 0.53 28.21 -11.35
C SER A 739 1.57 28.56 -12.44
N PRO A 740 2.32 27.56 -12.95
CA PRO A 740 3.16 27.76 -14.13
C PRO A 740 2.38 28.35 -15.31
N THR A 741 1.19 27.81 -15.58
CA THR A 741 0.35 28.16 -16.74
C THR A 741 -0.24 29.56 -16.68
N ASP A 742 -0.28 30.18 -15.50
CA ASP A 742 -0.71 31.57 -15.32
C ASP A 742 0.31 32.57 -15.85
N ILE A 743 1.60 32.24 -15.81
CA ILE A 743 2.69 33.10 -16.31
C ILE A 743 3.26 32.61 -17.64
N GLY A 744 2.52 31.74 -18.35
CA GLY A 744 2.92 31.22 -19.66
C GLY A 744 4.07 30.21 -19.62
N ARG A 745 4.24 29.50 -18.49
CA ARG A 745 5.21 28.42 -18.30
C ARG A 745 4.49 27.09 -18.07
N GLY A 746 5.21 25.98 -18.25
CA GLY A 746 4.66 24.64 -18.05
C GLY A 746 3.36 24.36 -18.85
N PRO A 747 2.54 23.36 -18.42
CA PRO A 747 2.89 22.36 -17.41
C PRO A 747 4.17 21.60 -17.81
N TYR A 748 4.90 21.10 -16.83
CA TYR A 748 6.16 20.40 -17.02
C TYR A 748 5.94 18.90 -17.26
N ASP A 749 4.81 18.53 -17.88
CA ASP A 749 4.44 17.14 -18.16
C ASP A 749 5.56 16.43 -18.94
N PHE A 750 6.03 15.30 -18.43
CA PHE A 750 6.67 14.29 -19.25
C PHE A 750 5.72 13.87 -20.36
N GLU A 751 6.29 13.55 -21.52
CA GLU A 751 5.57 12.73 -22.48
C GLU A 751 5.34 11.34 -21.86
N LEU A 752 4.07 11.04 -21.58
CA LEU A 752 3.66 9.71 -21.19
C LEU A 752 3.59 8.87 -22.47
N ASP A 753 4.65 8.13 -22.76
CA ASP A 753 4.66 7.17 -23.86
C ASP A 753 3.79 5.95 -23.51
N LEU A 754 2.47 6.14 -23.60
CA LEU A 754 1.47 5.10 -23.38
C LEU A 754 1.52 4.03 -24.48
N HIS A 755 2.25 4.25 -25.59
CA HIS A 755 2.45 3.23 -26.61
C HIS A 755 3.30 2.07 -26.08
N LEU A 756 4.26 2.33 -25.17
CA LEU A 756 5.03 1.28 -24.50
C LEU A 756 4.15 0.22 -23.83
N MET A 757 2.97 0.61 -23.35
CA MET A 757 2.02 -0.31 -22.71
C MET A 757 1.42 -1.33 -23.68
N LYS A 758 1.47 -1.05 -24.98
CA LYS A 758 0.93 -1.91 -26.04
C LYS A 758 2.03 -2.63 -26.82
N LEU A 759 3.30 -2.40 -26.49
CA LEU A 759 4.40 -3.09 -27.15
C LEU A 759 4.33 -4.59 -26.86
N THR A 760 4.52 -5.37 -27.91
CA THR A 760 4.61 -6.83 -27.88
C THR A 760 5.97 -7.32 -28.36
N GLU A 761 6.82 -6.43 -28.85
CA GLU A 761 8.16 -6.73 -29.36
C GLU A 761 9.13 -5.62 -28.92
N TRP A 762 10.30 -6.04 -28.46
CA TRP A 762 11.36 -5.18 -27.94
C TRP A 762 12.68 -5.62 -28.57
N ASN A 763 13.14 -4.90 -29.59
CA ASN A 763 14.38 -5.21 -30.29
C ASN A 763 15.49 -4.26 -29.88
N PHE A 764 16.30 -4.69 -28.90
CA PHE A 764 17.37 -3.88 -28.31
C PHE A 764 18.51 -3.60 -29.29
N GLU A 765 18.84 -4.58 -30.15
CA GLU A 765 19.90 -4.46 -31.15
C GLU A 765 19.55 -3.42 -32.22
N LYS A 766 18.35 -3.52 -32.80
CA LYS A 766 17.94 -2.70 -33.95
C LYS A 766 17.59 -1.28 -33.58
N GLU A 767 16.88 -1.09 -32.47
CA GLU A 767 16.28 0.21 -32.13
C GLU A 767 17.11 0.98 -31.10
N GLN A 768 18.08 0.32 -30.45
CA GLN A 768 18.96 0.95 -29.47
C GLN A 768 18.17 1.69 -28.37
N ALA A 769 17.11 1.04 -27.87
CA ALA A 769 16.22 1.57 -26.85
C ALA A 769 15.90 0.49 -25.79
N LEU A 770 15.69 0.92 -24.54
CA LEU A 770 15.32 0.02 -23.44
C LEU A 770 13.83 -0.31 -23.41
N PHE A 771 12.99 0.50 -24.06
CA PHE A 771 11.52 0.35 -24.03
C PHE A 771 10.92 0.24 -22.62
N GLY A 772 11.56 0.90 -21.65
CA GLY A 772 11.20 0.84 -20.23
C GLY A 772 11.56 -0.46 -19.50
N TRP A 773 12.26 -1.40 -20.15
CA TRP A 773 12.95 -2.47 -19.44
C TRP A 773 14.02 -1.90 -18.52
N ARG A 774 14.06 -2.39 -17.29
CA ARG A 774 15.00 -1.94 -16.28
C ARG A 774 15.48 -3.08 -15.39
N ARG A 775 16.62 -2.85 -14.75
CA ARG A 775 17.10 -3.65 -13.63
C ARG A 775 16.01 -3.79 -12.57
N LEU A 776 15.66 -5.04 -12.22
CA LEU A 776 14.88 -5.33 -11.02
C LEU A 776 15.81 -5.63 -9.85
N MET A 777 16.65 -6.66 -9.98
CA MET A 777 17.52 -7.14 -8.91
C MET A 777 18.71 -7.94 -9.45
N ASN A 778 19.77 -8.03 -8.62
CA ASN A 778 20.94 -8.89 -8.80
C ASN A 778 21.67 -8.86 -10.17
N LEU A 779 21.68 -7.71 -10.84
CA LEU A 779 22.50 -7.46 -12.04
C LEU A 779 23.19 -6.09 -11.98
N GLU A 780 24.24 -5.89 -12.76
CA GLU A 780 25.00 -4.63 -12.88
C GLU A 780 25.45 -4.38 -14.32
N ASN A 781 26.05 -3.21 -14.56
CA ASN A 781 26.59 -2.80 -15.87
C ASN A 781 25.57 -2.86 -17.03
N MET A 782 24.28 -2.67 -16.72
CA MET A 782 23.22 -2.72 -17.73
C MET A 782 23.35 -1.57 -18.73
N THR A 783 23.65 -1.91 -19.99
CA THR A 783 23.87 -0.94 -21.07
C THR A 783 23.32 -1.44 -22.40
N LEU A 784 22.98 -0.51 -23.29
CA LEU A 784 22.69 -0.82 -24.69
C LEU A 784 23.98 -0.76 -25.50
N THR A 785 24.21 -1.78 -26.33
CA THR A 785 25.31 -1.84 -27.28
C THR A 785 24.79 -2.20 -28.68
N GLN A 786 25.68 -2.19 -29.66
CA GLN A 786 25.37 -2.68 -31.01
C GLN A 786 24.95 -4.16 -31.06
N SER A 787 25.20 -4.94 -30.01
CA SER A 787 24.83 -6.37 -29.93
C SER A 787 23.50 -6.60 -29.20
N GLY A 788 22.96 -5.58 -28.53
CA GLY A 788 21.71 -5.65 -27.76
C GLY A 788 21.82 -5.04 -26.35
N LEU A 789 20.96 -5.49 -25.45
CA LEU A 789 21.00 -5.14 -24.03
C LEU A 789 21.98 -6.07 -23.31
N GLU A 790 23.06 -5.50 -22.77
CA GLU A 790 24.14 -6.21 -22.08
C GLU A 790 24.13 -5.92 -20.59
N PHE A 791 24.43 -6.91 -19.75
CA PHE A 791 24.61 -6.76 -18.30
C PHE A 791 25.32 -7.97 -17.68
N ASP A 792 25.82 -7.80 -16.47
CA ASP A 792 26.41 -8.86 -15.67
C ASP A 792 25.49 -9.27 -14.51
N THR A 793 25.38 -10.57 -14.25
CA THR A 793 24.63 -11.09 -13.11
C THR A 793 25.50 -11.13 -11.85
N ILE A 794 24.93 -10.76 -10.71
CA ILE A 794 25.64 -10.75 -9.42
C ILE A 794 25.34 -12.05 -8.65
N THR A 795 24.08 -12.50 -8.68
CA THR A 795 23.62 -13.70 -7.97
C THR A 795 22.66 -14.51 -8.84
N ARG A 796 22.25 -15.69 -8.36
CA ARG A 796 21.33 -16.63 -9.04
C ARG A 796 19.91 -16.15 -9.31
N ASP A 797 19.56 -14.92 -8.95
CA ASP A 797 18.20 -14.37 -9.04
C ASP A 797 18.25 -13.00 -9.72
N ALA A 798 19.01 -12.91 -10.82
CA ALA A 798 19.09 -11.72 -11.66
C ALA A 798 17.81 -11.58 -12.47
N ALA A 799 17.22 -10.37 -12.47
CA ALA A 799 15.94 -10.14 -13.12
C ALA A 799 15.84 -8.74 -13.73
N LEU A 800 15.16 -8.69 -14.88
CA LEU A 800 14.69 -7.48 -15.53
C LEU A 800 13.18 -7.33 -15.34
N LEU A 801 12.70 -6.09 -15.35
CA LEU A 801 11.29 -5.75 -15.25
C LEU A 801 10.89 -4.85 -16.42
N SER A 802 9.80 -5.17 -17.10
CA SER A 802 9.29 -4.39 -18.23
C SER A 802 8.72 -3.04 -17.79
N ALA A 803 8.46 -2.18 -18.77
CA ALA A 803 7.50 -1.07 -18.64
C ALA A 803 6.11 -1.60 -18.18
N PRO A 804 5.23 -0.75 -17.64
CA PRO A 804 3.83 -1.11 -17.47
C PRO A 804 3.23 -1.52 -18.81
N LEU A 805 2.39 -2.54 -18.81
CA LEU A 805 1.72 -3.10 -19.99
C LEU A 805 0.20 -3.02 -19.86
N SER A 806 -0.47 -3.20 -20.99
CA SER A 806 -1.93 -3.25 -21.11
C SER A 806 -2.30 -4.23 -22.22
N LEU A 807 -1.92 -5.50 -22.04
CA LEU A 807 -2.05 -6.55 -23.05
C LEU A 807 -3.04 -7.62 -22.60
N LYS A 808 -3.75 -8.26 -23.54
CA LYS A 808 -4.65 -9.36 -23.22
C LYS A 808 -3.88 -10.68 -23.27
N ALA A 809 -3.76 -11.38 -22.14
CA ALA A 809 -3.02 -12.65 -22.07
C ALA A 809 -3.51 -13.66 -23.12
N LYS A 810 -4.83 -13.71 -23.37
CA LYS A 810 -5.44 -14.65 -24.31
C LYS A 810 -4.93 -14.52 -25.75
N ASP A 811 -4.41 -13.35 -26.12
CA ASP A 811 -3.96 -13.04 -27.48
C ASP A 811 -2.53 -13.55 -27.75
N TYR A 812 -1.81 -14.05 -26.73
CA TYR A 812 -0.42 -14.49 -26.84
C TYR A 812 -0.21 -15.91 -26.31
N SER A 813 0.62 -16.68 -27.00
CA SER A 813 0.93 -18.08 -26.69
C SER A 813 2.26 -18.29 -25.96
N ALA A 814 3.25 -17.43 -26.16
CA ALA A 814 4.58 -17.57 -25.61
C ALA A 814 5.34 -16.24 -25.48
N LEU A 815 6.43 -16.24 -24.70
CA LEU A 815 7.46 -15.20 -24.72
C LEU A 815 8.70 -15.74 -25.43
N GLU A 816 9.02 -15.20 -26.60
CA GLU A 816 10.25 -15.42 -27.32
C GLU A 816 11.34 -14.48 -26.79
N VAL A 817 12.51 -15.02 -26.46
CA VAL A 817 13.70 -14.22 -26.10
C VAL A 817 14.91 -14.72 -26.86
N GLU A 818 15.60 -13.83 -27.56
CA GLU A 818 16.88 -14.11 -28.20
C GLU A 818 18.01 -13.54 -27.35
N MET A 819 18.81 -14.42 -26.76
CA MET A 819 19.89 -14.04 -25.85
C MET A 819 21.06 -15.01 -25.84
N SER A 820 22.20 -14.55 -25.31
CA SER A 820 23.37 -15.36 -24.99
C SER A 820 23.77 -15.17 -23.52
N VAL A 821 24.39 -16.20 -22.93
CA VAL A 821 24.89 -16.19 -21.55
C VAL A 821 26.32 -16.74 -21.55
N SER A 822 27.28 -15.96 -21.04
CA SER A 822 28.71 -16.30 -21.07
C SER A 822 29.35 -16.14 -19.68
N PRO A 823 30.14 -17.11 -19.19
CA PRO A 823 30.37 -18.43 -19.79
C PRO A 823 29.07 -19.26 -19.87
N ALA A 824 29.10 -20.32 -20.68
CA ALA A 824 27.98 -21.25 -20.81
C ALA A 824 27.57 -21.82 -19.43
N ALA A 825 26.28 -22.14 -19.30
CA ALA A 825 25.69 -22.66 -18.06
C ALA A 825 26.48 -23.84 -17.46
N SER A 826 26.66 -23.82 -16.14
CA SER A 826 27.46 -24.83 -15.42
C SER A 826 26.87 -26.24 -15.44
N ASP A 827 25.55 -26.36 -15.60
CA ASP A 827 24.80 -27.63 -15.64
C ASP A 827 23.46 -27.45 -16.39
N ASP A 828 22.72 -28.55 -16.58
CA ASP A 828 21.47 -28.59 -17.35
C ASP A 828 20.21 -28.33 -16.50
N SER A 829 20.38 -27.98 -15.22
CA SER A 829 19.30 -27.62 -14.30
C SER A 829 18.91 -26.14 -14.40
N GLN A 830 19.77 -25.32 -15.00
CA GLN A 830 19.56 -23.89 -15.22
C GLN A 830 18.36 -23.64 -16.14
N VAL A 831 17.56 -22.62 -15.82
CA VAL A 831 16.39 -22.24 -16.62
C VAL A 831 16.40 -20.76 -16.97
N VAL A 832 15.69 -20.46 -18.05
CA VAL A 832 15.22 -19.13 -18.42
C VAL A 832 13.78 -19.02 -17.99
N ALA A 833 13.39 -17.93 -17.32
CA ALA A 833 12.06 -17.79 -16.76
C ALA A 833 11.38 -16.47 -17.16
N ALA A 834 10.09 -16.57 -17.47
CA ALA A 834 9.20 -15.43 -17.65
C ALA A 834 8.19 -15.41 -16.50
N PHE A 835 8.06 -14.27 -15.87
CA PHE A 835 7.06 -13.98 -14.84
C PHE A 835 6.16 -12.84 -15.32
N TRP A 836 4.94 -12.77 -14.80
CA TRP A 836 4.01 -11.71 -15.16
C TRP A 836 3.13 -11.26 -14.01
N ALA A 837 2.70 -10.01 -14.06
CA ALA A 837 1.58 -9.48 -13.29
C ALA A 837 0.36 -9.34 -14.21
N THR A 838 -0.81 -9.51 -13.63
CA THR A 838 -2.08 -9.15 -14.24
C THR A 838 -2.75 -8.02 -13.46
N ALA A 839 -3.79 -7.41 -14.02
CA ALA A 839 -4.60 -6.42 -13.29
C ALA A 839 -5.17 -6.98 -11.96
N ALA A 840 -5.30 -8.31 -11.84
CA ALA A 840 -5.84 -8.99 -10.67
C ALA A 840 -4.78 -9.59 -9.74
N SER A 841 -3.51 -9.69 -10.14
CA SER A 841 -2.47 -10.37 -9.34
C SER A 841 -1.07 -9.82 -9.64
N PRO A 842 -0.24 -9.55 -8.61
CA PRO A 842 1.14 -9.14 -8.82
C PRO A 842 1.99 -10.29 -9.37
N ILE A 843 3.24 -9.99 -9.75
CA ILE A 843 4.24 -11.02 -10.05
C ILE A 843 4.46 -11.88 -8.79
N THR A 844 4.27 -13.18 -8.92
CA THR A 844 4.54 -14.18 -7.87
C THR A 844 5.35 -15.34 -8.43
N GLY A 845 5.94 -16.16 -7.56
CA GLY A 845 6.56 -17.42 -7.97
C GLY A 845 5.61 -18.41 -8.65
N GLN A 846 4.29 -18.19 -8.59
CA GLN A 846 3.28 -19.05 -9.21
C GLN A 846 2.90 -18.57 -10.62
N SER A 847 3.05 -17.28 -10.91
CA SER A 847 2.82 -16.68 -12.23
C SER A 847 4.15 -16.69 -13.01
N THR A 848 4.65 -17.89 -13.26
CA THR A 848 5.94 -18.12 -13.93
C THR A 848 5.84 -19.24 -14.95
N SER A 849 6.66 -19.14 -15.98
CA SER A 849 6.91 -20.24 -16.92
C SER A 849 8.38 -20.29 -17.24
N THR A 850 8.90 -21.49 -17.46
CA THR A 850 10.34 -21.73 -17.58
C THR A 850 10.66 -22.65 -18.74
N VAL A 851 11.87 -22.49 -19.28
CA VAL A 851 12.49 -23.42 -20.23
C VAL A 851 13.94 -23.65 -19.84
N LYS A 852 14.49 -24.82 -20.20
CA LYS A 852 15.90 -25.12 -19.93
C LYS A 852 16.82 -24.14 -20.66
N LEU A 853 17.80 -23.59 -19.94
CA LEU A 853 18.88 -22.80 -20.51
C LEU A 853 19.84 -23.75 -21.26
N LYS A 854 20.23 -23.41 -22.49
CA LYS A 854 21.17 -24.25 -23.24
C LYS A 854 22.59 -24.04 -22.72
N GLN A 855 23.37 -25.11 -22.63
CA GLN A 855 24.80 -25.07 -22.28
C GLN A 855 25.65 -24.61 -23.47
N THR A 856 25.43 -23.38 -23.92
CA THR A 856 26.24 -22.70 -24.94
C THR A 856 26.36 -21.23 -24.60
N ALA A 857 27.46 -20.61 -25.02
CA ALA A 857 27.63 -19.16 -25.00
C ALA A 857 27.12 -18.48 -26.28
N ASP A 858 26.63 -19.25 -27.25
CA ASP A 858 26.07 -18.74 -28.50
C ASP A 858 24.75 -18.00 -28.27
N MET A 859 24.38 -17.15 -29.22
CA MET A 859 23.05 -16.54 -29.27
C MET A 859 21.98 -17.60 -29.52
N VAL A 860 21.00 -17.70 -28.62
CA VAL A 860 19.93 -18.70 -28.67
C VAL A 860 18.57 -18.02 -28.55
N LYS A 861 17.64 -18.48 -29.39
CA LYS A 861 16.22 -18.17 -29.27
C LYS A 861 15.52 -19.16 -28.32
N TYR A 862 14.93 -18.64 -27.25
CA TYR A 862 14.14 -19.35 -26.27
C TYR A 862 12.65 -19.03 -26.46
N ILE A 863 11.79 -20.05 -26.44
CA ILE A 863 10.33 -19.88 -26.52
C ILE A 863 9.71 -20.36 -25.22
N ILE A 864 9.33 -19.42 -24.35
CA ILE A 864 8.78 -19.70 -23.02
C ILE A 864 7.26 -19.81 -23.15
N PRO A 865 6.65 -20.99 -22.93
CA PRO A 865 5.22 -21.19 -23.15
C PRO A 865 4.40 -20.44 -22.10
N LEU A 866 3.41 -19.68 -22.53
CA LEU A 866 2.49 -18.95 -21.64
C LEU A 866 1.07 -19.51 -21.75
N GLU A 867 0.67 -19.93 -22.94
CA GLU A 867 -0.61 -20.58 -23.17
C GLU A 867 -0.76 -21.89 -22.38
N GLY A 868 -1.97 -22.11 -21.88
CA GLY A 868 -2.30 -23.25 -21.02
C GLY A 868 -1.90 -23.05 -19.56
N HIS A 869 -1.06 -22.06 -19.24
CA HIS A 869 -0.77 -21.73 -17.85
C HIS A 869 -2.03 -21.14 -17.18
N PRO A 870 -2.49 -21.68 -16.04
CA PRO A 870 -3.77 -21.28 -15.44
C PRO A 870 -3.82 -19.81 -15.03
N LEU A 871 -2.68 -19.21 -14.70
CA LEU A 871 -2.56 -17.78 -14.33
C LEU A 871 -2.21 -16.85 -15.51
N TRP A 872 -2.00 -17.36 -16.72
CA TRP A 872 -1.81 -16.53 -17.93
C TRP A 872 -3.17 -16.16 -18.53
N ARG A 873 -3.81 -15.13 -17.95
CA ARG A 873 -5.19 -14.75 -18.27
C ARG A 873 -5.48 -13.30 -17.91
N GLY A 874 -6.58 -12.77 -18.45
CA GLY A 874 -6.97 -11.38 -18.22
C GLY A 874 -5.98 -10.39 -18.83
N LYS A 875 -5.86 -9.23 -18.21
CA LYS A 875 -4.97 -8.15 -18.64
C LYS A 875 -3.59 -8.29 -18.00
N VAL A 876 -2.56 -8.49 -18.80
CA VAL A 876 -1.16 -8.48 -18.40
C VAL A 876 -0.70 -7.04 -18.25
N VAL A 877 -0.17 -6.71 -17.07
CA VAL A 877 0.23 -5.34 -16.71
C VAL A 877 1.73 -5.17 -16.52
N GLN A 878 2.48 -6.27 -16.44
CA GLN A 878 3.94 -6.24 -16.34
C GLN A 878 4.54 -7.62 -16.62
N LEU A 879 5.74 -7.65 -17.19
CA LEU A 879 6.58 -8.84 -17.32
C LEU A 879 7.85 -8.69 -16.48
N ARG A 880 8.29 -9.77 -15.86
CA ARG A 880 9.64 -9.94 -15.32
C ARG A 880 10.33 -11.04 -16.12
N PHE A 881 11.59 -10.82 -16.45
CA PHE A 881 12.41 -11.78 -17.19
C PHE A 881 13.67 -12.11 -16.42
N ASP A 882 13.91 -13.42 -16.24
CA ASP A 882 15.07 -13.94 -15.54
C ASP A 882 15.90 -14.74 -16.56
N PRO A 883 17.09 -14.24 -16.96
CA PRO A 883 17.87 -14.83 -18.04
C PRO A 883 18.55 -16.15 -17.64
N ASN A 884 18.86 -16.35 -16.36
CA ASN A 884 19.53 -17.56 -15.84
C ASN A 884 19.44 -17.63 -14.31
N GLN A 885 19.95 -18.71 -13.71
CA GLN A 885 20.01 -18.91 -12.25
C GLN A 885 21.46 -19.02 -11.71
N GLN A 886 22.39 -18.30 -12.32
CA GLN A 886 23.81 -18.24 -11.98
C GLN A 886 24.26 -16.80 -11.72
N GLY A 887 25.18 -16.60 -10.77
CA GLY A 887 25.86 -15.32 -10.59
C GLY A 887 27.21 -15.30 -11.30
N GLY A 888 27.68 -14.11 -11.68
CA GLY A 888 28.98 -13.91 -12.33
C GLY A 888 29.01 -14.27 -13.80
N VAL A 889 27.86 -14.29 -14.48
CA VAL A 889 27.76 -14.47 -15.94
C VAL A 889 27.35 -13.18 -16.64
N HIS A 890 27.87 -12.98 -17.83
CA HIS A 890 27.54 -11.91 -18.76
C HIS A 890 26.36 -12.34 -19.65
N VAL A 891 25.37 -11.46 -19.81
CA VAL A 891 24.16 -11.71 -20.59
C VAL A 891 24.01 -10.66 -21.67
N VAL A 892 23.73 -11.09 -22.90
CA VAL A 892 23.35 -10.23 -24.02
C VAL A 892 21.98 -10.62 -24.51
N ILE A 893 21.02 -9.70 -24.49
CA ILE A 893 19.66 -9.90 -25.01
C ILE A 893 19.49 -9.07 -26.29
N LYS A 894 19.28 -9.74 -27.42
CA LYS A 894 18.98 -9.09 -28.69
C LYS A 894 17.54 -8.60 -28.76
N SER A 895 16.59 -9.47 -28.40
CA SER A 895 15.17 -9.16 -28.46
C SER A 895 14.33 -9.96 -27.47
N ILE A 896 13.20 -9.37 -27.09
CA ILE A 896 12.10 -10.03 -26.37
C ILE A 896 10.83 -9.80 -27.18
N LYS A 897 9.97 -10.82 -27.33
CA LYS A 897 8.73 -10.74 -28.12
C LYS A 897 7.64 -11.64 -27.56
N LEU A 898 6.43 -11.13 -27.43
CA LEU A 898 5.23 -11.94 -27.23
C LEU A 898 4.77 -12.52 -28.56
N VAL A 899 4.59 -13.84 -28.59
CA VAL A 899 4.13 -14.58 -29.77
C VAL A 899 2.61 -14.55 -29.79
N GLU A 900 2.03 -13.91 -30.80
CA GLU A 900 0.57 -13.86 -31.02
C GLU A 900 0.00 -15.25 -31.34
N LYS A 901 -1.29 -15.45 -31.03
CA LYS A 901 -2.03 -16.68 -31.31
C LYS A 901 -2.63 -16.75 -32.70
#